data_AF-A0A254S4W1-F1
#
_entry.id   AF-A0A254S4W1-F1
#
_cell.length_a   1.000
_cell.length_b   1.000
_cell.length_c   1.000
_cell.angle_alpha   90.00
_cell.angle_beta   90.00
_cell.angle_gamma   90.00
#
_symmetry.space_group_name_H-M   'P 1'
#
loop_
_entity.id
_entity.type
_entity.pdbx_description
1 polymer ?
#
loop_
_entity_poly.entity_id
_entity_poly.type
_entity_poly.pdbx_seq_one_letter_code
_entity_poly.pdbx_strand_id
1 'polypeptide(L)'
;MENMKFGILGCGYIADLMAKAVKTLENKGMGVELYAVAARDKEKAQAFASQHGAHKFYGSYQELVNDKDVDLIYIATPHSHHYEQAKLCINAGKNLLIEKAFCANAKQATEIIALARDKGVFLCEAMWTRFLPAVQTVRQWIAAGRIGEVQSVEADFSQPLTHVERLVNPALAGGALLDLGIYSLTFADLFLGGPIANLDARCIKTDTGVDATDWINITYRSGKKAYLKTSITEPWHNEGTIYGTQGRIRVVNLNNMEELQVYDATGALVESVKPECLCNCYEYEVLACSQILRRASLAQDDTNAGLLVQDIEAGECAEMPLNKTMEMMELMDSLRERFGVSYPFEISPGDTWNRNGDKSILQVFDIETSRITSLKRFDFVIEAPNWSADGTYLTYNSNGRIYKMDLIRDSDGNLAAGKIEEVPSHYVNNCNNDHVLDPDGSGLYVSHHTKEDGLSRIYKIFFDGRMPQLVTPLAPSYLHGISPDGKHLAYCAERNGEYDIYTIPAEGGNETQLTTARGLNDGPEYDCKGEYIYFNSVRTGRMQAWRMKVDGSEQEQLTFDEHRNTWFPHISPDLQKIVMVAYHETDVRPGEHVPNKMVELRLMSANKSENGTLDTPKTILKLFGGQGTINVNSWAPDSKHFAFVVYEKGR
;
A
#
# COMPACT_ATOMS: atom_id res chain seq x y z
N MET A 1 -2.83 -23.51 37.41
CA MET A 1 -2.96 -23.26 35.96
C MET A 1 -1.79 -22.38 35.57
N GLU A 2 -1.12 -22.70 34.46
CA GLU A 2 -0.03 -21.88 33.96
C GLU A 2 -0.57 -20.52 33.48
N ASN A 3 0.21 -19.46 33.69
CA ASN A 3 -0.12 -18.13 33.20
C ASN A 3 0.06 -18.09 31.68
N MET A 4 -0.80 -17.34 30.99
CA MET A 4 -0.57 -17.03 29.57
C MET A 4 0.65 -16.10 29.46
N LYS A 5 1.71 -16.58 28.80
CA LYS A 5 2.97 -15.87 28.58
C LYS A 5 2.80 -14.87 27.43
N PHE A 6 2.65 -13.60 27.80
CA PHE A 6 2.37 -12.50 26.90
C PHE A 6 3.67 -11.91 26.34
N GLY A 7 3.77 -11.87 25.00
CA GLY A 7 4.85 -11.23 24.26
C GLY A 7 4.43 -9.87 23.72
N ILE A 8 5.30 -8.86 23.78
CA ILE A 8 5.05 -7.54 23.14
C ILE A 8 6.05 -7.32 22.01
N LEU A 9 5.53 -7.13 20.80
CA LEU A 9 6.29 -6.78 19.60
C LEU A 9 6.22 -5.26 19.41
N GLY A 10 7.32 -4.57 19.71
CA GLY A 10 7.43 -3.11 19.68
C GLY A 10 7.55 -2.50 21.08
N CYS A 11 8.42 -1.50 21.25
CA CYS A 11 8.63 -0.80 22.51
C CYS A 11 8.27 0.69 22.37
N GLY A 12 7.05 0.97 21.88
CA GLY A 12 6.51 2.32 21.70
C GLY A 12 5.66 2.80 22.88
N TYR A 13 4.98 3.93 22.69
CA TYR A 13 4.08 4.51 23.71
C TYR A 13 2.92 3.56 24.07
N ILE A 14 2.26 2.97 23.06
CA ILE A 14 1.14 2.06 23.31
C ILE A 14 1.59 0.77 23.99
N ALA A 15 2.78 0.27 23.64
CA ALA A 15 3.40 -0.88 24.30
C ALA A 15 3.63 -0.62 25.81
N ASP A 16 4.03 0.60 26.21
CA ASP A 16 4.19 0.96 27.63
C ASP A 16 2.86 0.86 28.41
N LEU A 17 1.75 1.31 27.80
CA LEU A 17 0.41 1.19 28.40
C LEU A 17 -0.01 -0.28 28.52
N MET A 18 0.19 -1.07 27.46
CA MET A 18 -0.12 -2.50 27.48
C MET A 18 0.74 -3.25 28.52
N ALA A 19 2.04 -2.98 28.59
CA ALA A 19 2.94 -3.61 29.56
C ALA A 19 2.53 -3.32 31.00
N LYS A 20 2.07 -2.08 31.31
CA LYS A 20 1.51 -1.73 32.63
C LYS A 20 0.24 -2.52 32.96
N ALA A 21 -0.66 -2.68 31.99
CA ALA A 21 -1.89 -3.46 32.15
C ALA A 21 -1.56 -4.94 32.44
N VAL A 22 -0.74 -5.56 31.59
CA VAL A 22 -0.31 -6.96 31.73
C VAL A 22 0.42 -7.18 33.05
N LYS A 23 1.33 -6.26 33.45
CA LYS A 23 2.04 -6.39 34.73
C LYS A 23 1.12 -6.26 35.94
N THR A 24 0.08 -5.43 35.84
CA THR A 24 -0.95 -5.34 36.88
C THR A 24 -1.74 -6.65 37.02
N LEU A 25 -2.09 -7.29 35.90
CA LEU A 25 -2.73 -8.61 35.89
C LEU A 25 -1.83 -9.70 36.48
N GLU A 26 -0.54 -9.69 36.13
CA GLU A 26 0.47 -10.62 36.67
C GLU A 26 0.58 -10.48 38.19
N ASN A 27 0.75 -9.25 38.69
CA ASN A 27 0.88 -8.98 40.12
C ASN A 27 -0.37 -9.35 40.92
N LYS A 28 -1.55 -9.30 40.30
CA LYS A 28 -2.83 -9.72 40.89
C LYS A 28 -3.12 -11.22 40.71
N GLY A 29 -2.25 -11.97 40.05
CA GLY A 29 -2.43 -13.41 39.83
C GLY A 29 -3.60 -13.74 38.90
N MET A 30 -3.90 -12.86 37.94
CA MET A 30 -5.04 -13.03 37.01
C MET A 30 -4.72 -13.94 35.81
N GLY A 31 -3.64 -14.73 35.93
CA GLY A 31 -3.24 -15.79 34.99
C GLY A 31 -2.65 -15.30 33.67
N VAL A 32 -2.02 -14.12 33.68
CA VAL A 32 -1.26 -13.57 32.56
C VAL A 32 0.10 -13.13 33.10
N GLU A 33 1.15 -13.29 32.31
CA GLU A 33 2.52 -12.94 32.68
C GLU A 33 3.14 -12.09 31.58
N LEU A 34 3.77 -10.95 31.95
CA LEU A 34 4.55 -10.16 31.00
C LEU A 34 5.87 -10.87 30.72
N TYR A 35 5.84 -11.80 29.78
CA TYR A 35 6.94 -12.75 29.58
C TYR A 35 8.08 -12.17 28.75
N ALA A 36 7.79 -11.64 27.56
CA ALA A 36 8.84 -11.23 26.63
C ALA A 36 8.50 -9.93 25.90
N VAL A 37 9.53 -9.15 25.56
CA VAL A 37 9.40 -7.94 24.72
C VAL A 37 10.44 -7.93 23.62
N ALA A 38 10.14 -7.32 22.48
CA ALA A 38 11.09 -7.19 21.38
C ALA A 38 11.06 -5.82 20.72
N ALA A 39 12.24 -5.36 20.32
CA ALA A 39 12.43 -4.20 19.45
C ALA A 39 13.44 -4.54 18.35
N ARG A 40 13.60 -3.66 17.36
CA ARG A 40 14.68 -3.75 16.35
C ARG A 40 16.05 -3.33 16.89
N ASP A 41 16.05 -2.77 18.09
CA ASP A 41 17.22 -2.26 18.81
C ASP A 41 17.26 -2.98 20.16
N LYS A 42 18.37 -3.66 20.43
CA LYS A 42 18.49 -4.56 21.59
C LYS A 42 18.51 -3.79 22.89
N GLU A 43 19.21 -2.66 22.92
CA GLU A 43 19.33 -1.77 24.06
C GLU A 43 17.95 -1.22 24.45
N LYS A 44 17.14 -0.82 23.46
CA LYS A 44 15.76 -0.38 23.66
C LYS A 44 14.88 -1.50 24.22
N ALA A 45 14.99 -2.72 23.70
CA ALA A 45 14.25 -3.87 24.23
C ALA A 45 14.64 -4.16 25.68
N GLN A 46 15.93 -4.14 26.00
CA GLN A 46 16.45 -4.36 27.35
C GLN A 46 15.99 -3.29 28.34
N ALA A 47 16.05 -2.02 27.95
CA ALA A 47 15.59 -0.91 28.77
C ALA A 47 14.08 -1.04 29.06
N PHE A 48 13.29 -1.35 28.03
CA PHE A 48 11.85 -1.55 28.18
C PHE A 48 11.50 -2.74 29.09
N ALA A 49 12.20 -3.88 28.92
CA ALA A 49 12.02 -5.04 29.79
C ALA A 49 12.36 -4.73 31.25
N SER A 50 13.45 -3.99 31.48
CA SER A 50 13.86 -3.58 32.82
C SER A 50 12.86 -2.61 33.46
N GLN A 51 12.31 -1.69 32.67
CA GLN A 51 11.31 -0.72 33.12
C GLN A 51 10.00 -1.39 33.57
N HIS A 52 9.52 -2.37 32.81
CA HIS A 52 8.21 -3.01 33.06
C HIS A 52 8.29 -4.35 33.79
N GLY A 53 9.49 -4.89 34.00
CA GLY A 53 9.70 -6.18 34.65
C GLY A 53 9.28 -7.35 33.77
N ALA A 54 9.62 -7.32 32.47
CA ALA A 54 9.46 -8.46 31.57
C ALA A 54 10.57 -9.49 31.78
N HIS A 55 10.27 -10.78 31.68
CA HIS A 55 11.21 -11.86 31.97
C HIS A 55 12.32 -11.99 30.91
N LYS A 56 11.98 -11.78 29.63
CA LYS A 56 12.91 -11.84 28.49
C LYS A 56 12.83 -10.58 27.62
N PHE A 57 13.90 -10.31 26.89
CA PHE A 57 13.94 -9.28 25.85
C PHE A 57 14.71 -9.76 24.63
N TYR A 58 14.33 -9.24 23.46
CA TYR A 58 14.92 -9.61 22.18
C TYR A 58 15.27 -8.39 21.33
N GLY A 59 16.42 -8.47 20.63
CA GLY A 59 16.89 -7.42 19.71
C GLY A 59 16.32 -7.53 18.29
N SER A 60 15.48 -8.54 18.04
CA SER A 60 14.73 -8.69 16.81
C SER A 60 13.34 -9.30 17.06
N TYR A 61 12.40 -9.00 16.17
CA TYR A 61 11.06 -9.59 16.23
C TYR A 61 11.07 -11.10 15.94
N GLN A 62 12.00 -11.57 15.08
CA GLN A 62 12.14 -12.98 14.76
C GLN A 62 12.52 -13.82 15.98
N GLU A 63 13.39 -13.31 16.86
CA GLU A 63 13.77 -14.03 18.08
C GLU A 63 12.57 -14.21 19.04
N LEU A 64 11.73 -13.18 19.21
CA LEU A 64 10.49 -13.30 20.00
C LEU A 64 9.53 -14.32 19.39
N VAL A 65 9.33 -14.25 18.08
CA VAL A 65 8.46 -15.18 17.34
C VAL A 65 8.94 -16.63 17.45
N ASN A 66 10.26 -16.84 17.52
CA ASN A 66 10.87 -18.16 17.67
C ASN A 66 10.86 -18.69 19.11
N ASP A 67 10.56 -17.86 20.12
CA ASP A 67 10.48 -18.34 21.49
C ASP A 67 9.22 -19.20 21.67
N LYS A 68 9.42 -20.50 21.82
CA LYS A 68 8.35 -21.50 21.98
C LYS A 68 7.50 -21.28 23.23
N ASP A 69 8.03 -20.60 24.23
CA ASP A 69 7.31 -20.33 25.47
C ASP A 69 6.30 -19.18 25.34
N VAL A 70 6.35 -18.37 24.28
CA VAL A 70 5.39 -17.26 24.11
C VAL A 70 4.05 -17.78 23.59
N ASP A 71 2.97 -17.54 24.32
CA ASP A 71 1.62 -18.03 24.00
C ASP A 71 0.85 -17.08 23.07
N LEU A 72 0.97 -15.76 23.31
CA LEU A 72 0.29 -14.70 22.57
C LEU A 72 1.25 -13.54 22.36
N ILE A 73 1.35 -13.03 21.13
CA ILE A 73 2.10 -11.83 20.78
C ILE A 73 1.13 -10.67 20.52
N TYR A 74 1.37 -9.56 21.21
CA TYR A 74 0.73 -8.29 20.96
C TYR A 74 1.58 -7.42 20.05
N ILE A 75 1.03 -7.02 18.90
CA ILE A 75 1.71 -6.18 17.91
C ILE A 75 1.41 -4.72 18.20
N ALA A 76 2.45 -3.95 18.52
CA ALA A 76 2.36 -2.57 19.03
C ALA A 76 3.19 -1.58 18.17
N THR A 77 3.16 -1.74 16.84
CA THR A 77 3.99 -0.99 15.90
C THR A 77 3.13 -0.04 15.04
N PRO A 78 3.69 0.80 14.15
CA PRO A 78 2.87 1.63 13.27
C PRO A 78 1.99 0.78 12.34
N HIS A 79 0.81 1.30 11.94
CA HIS A 79 -0.19 0.60 11.13
C HIS A 79 0.41 -0.10 9.89
N SER A 80 1.34 0.56 9.19
CA SER A 80 1.99 0.01 7.99
C SER A 80 2.78 -1.28 8.21
N HIS A 81 3.12 -1.61 9.46
CA HIS A 81 3.92 -2.77 9.79
C HIS A 81 3.08 -3.96 10.30
N HIS A 82 1.81 -3.75 10.66
CA HIS A 82 0.96 -4.79 11.25
C HIS A 82 0.86 -6.02 10.35
N TYR A 83 0.61 -5.81 9.05
CA TYR A 83 0.42 -6.88 8.07
C TYR A 83 1.63 -7.85 8.01
N GLU A 84 2.84 -7.34 7.74
CA GLU A 84 4.02 -8.20 7.62
C GLU A 84 4.41 -8.86 8.95
N GLN A 85 4.23 -8.16 10.08
CA GLN A 85 4.52 -8.73 11.40
C GLN A 85 3.51 -9.80 11.81
N ALA A 86 2.23 -9.62 11.45
CA ALA A 86 1.20 -10.62 11.66
C ALA A 86 1.49 -11.88 10.84
N LYS A 87 1.85 -11.74 9.55
CA LYS A 87 2.29 -12.89 8.72
C LYS A 87 3.46 -13.63 9.34
N LEU A 88 4.47 -12.90 9.83
CA LEU A 88 5.63 -13.48 10.49
C LEU A 88 5.20 -14.34 11.70
N CYS A 89 4.34 -13.80 12.56
CA CYS A 89 3.88 -14.50 13.76
C CYS A 89 2.97 -15.70 13.44
N ILE A 90 2.00 -15.54 12.53
CA ILE A 90 1.04 -16.59 12.15
C ILE A 90 1.77 -17.75 11.49
N ASN A 91 2.75 -17.51 10.62
CA ASN A 91 3.54 -18.57 10.00
C ASN A 91 4.36 -19.38 11.01
N ALA A 92 4.69 -18.79 12.16
CA ALA A 92 5.33 -19.47 13.29
C ALA A 92 4.33 -20.10 14.28
N GLY A 93 3.02 -20.03 13.99
CA GLY A 93 1.97 -20.58 14.84
C GLY A 93 1.70 -19.78 16.12
N LYS A 94 1.99 -18.48 16.13
CA LYS A 94 1.82 -17.61 17.31
C LYS A 94 0.44 -16.93 17.31
N ASN A 95 -0.29 -17.07 18.41
CA ASN A 95 -1.56 -16.35 18.63
C ASN A 95 -1.32 -14.84 18.72
N LEU A 96 -2.28 -14.06 18.22
CA LEU A 96 -2.10 -12.63 18.01
C LEU A 96 -3.20 -11.77 18.64
N LEU A 97 -2.77 -10.67 19.27
CA LEU A 97 -3.56 -9.49 19.53
C LEU A 97 -2.93 -8.32 18.76
N ILE A 98 -3.60 -7.79 17.74
CA ILE A 98 -3.01 -6.78 16.86
C ILE A 98 -3.56 -5.40 17.23
N GLU A 99 -2.70 -4.41 17.45
CA GLU A 99 -3.14 -3.02 17.66
C GLU A 99 -4.10 -2.54 16.59
N LYS A 100 -4.96 -1.61 16.98
CA LYS A 100 -5.82 -0.90 16.04
C LYS A 100 -4.99 0.16 15.26
N ALA A 101 -5.43 0.63 14.09
CA ALA A 101 -6.32 -0.10 13.21
C ALA A 101 -5.67 -1.43 12.82
N PHE A 102 -6.48 -2.49 12.69
CA PHE A 102 -5.99 -3.86 12.52
C PHE A 102 -4.89 -4.02 11.45
N CYS A 103 -5.10 -3.39 10.29
CA CYS A 103 -4.15 -3.27 9.19
C CYS A 103 -4.32 -1.90 8.53
N ALA A 104 -3.58 -1.60 7.45
CA ALA A 104 -3.77 -0.36 6.71
C ALA A 104 -5.02 -0.36 5.81
N ASN A 105 -5.47 -1.54 5.36
CA ASN A 105 -6.65 -1.71 4.50
C ASN A 105 -7.32 -3.09 4.65
N ALA A 106 -8.51 -3.23 4.06
CA ALA A 106 -9.29 -4.46 4.07
C ALA A 106 -8.64 -5.62 3.31
N LYS A 107 -7.85 -5.35 2.26
CA LYS A 107 -7.10 -6.39 1.52
C LYS A 107 -6.10 -7.10 2.44
N GLN A 108 -5.26 -6.32 3.13
CA GLN A 108 -4.32 -6.84 4.13
C GLN A 108 -5.05 -7.60 5.24
N ALA A 109 -6.13 -7.05 5.79
CA ALA A 109 -6.91 -7.71 6.83
C ALA A 109 -7.49 -9.07 6.37
N THR A 110 -8.01 -9.11 5.14
CA THR A 110 -8.54 -10.35 4.52
C THR A 110 -7.47 -11.43 4.46
N GLU A 111 -6.28 -11.08 3.99
CA GLU A 111 -5.16 -12.01 3.86
C GLU A 111 -4.66 -12.53 5.21
N ILE A 112 -4.57 -11.67 6.23
CA ILE A 112 -4.18 -12.06 7.60
C ILE A 112 -5.21 -12.99 8.23
N ILE A 113 -6.50 -12.67 8.11
CA ILE A 113 -7.58 -13.49 8.66
C ILE A 113 -7.61 -14.86 7.97
N ALA A 114 -7.47 -14.90 6.65
CA ALA A 114 -7.39 -16.15 5.90
C ALA A 114 -6.19 -17.00 6.33
N LEU A 115 -5.02 -16.38 6.48
CA LEU A 115 -3.80 -17.06 6.91
C LEU A 115 -3.91 -17.60 8.34
N ALA A 116 -4.47 -16.82 9.27
CA ALA A 116 -4.69 -17.28 10.64
C ALA A 116 -5.64 -18.48 10.71
N ARG A 117 -6.71 -18.46 9.92
CA ARG A 117 -7.65 -19.59 9.80
C ARG A 117 -6.96 -20.83 9.22
N ASP A 118 -6.16 -20.68 8.17
CA ASP A 118 -5.38 -21.78 7.57
C ASP A 118 -4.40 -22.40 8.58
N LYS A 119 -3.74 -21.57 9.40
CA LYS A 119 -2.78 -22.04 10.41
C LYS A 119 -3.41 -22.45 11.74
N GLY A 120 -4.72 -22.28 11.92
CA GLY A 120 -5.40 -22.54 13.20
C GLY A 120 -4.90 -21.66 14.35
N VAL A 121 -4.53 -20.41 14.04
CA VAL A 121 -3.96 -19.45 15.00
C VAL A 121 -5.05 -18.50 15.50
N PHE A 122 -5.12 -18.26 16.81
CA PHE A 122 -6.01 -17.26 17.40
C PHE A 122 -5.61 -15.84 16.96
N LEU A 123 -6.60 -15.03 16.61
CA LEU A 123 -6.41 -13.69 16.08
C LEU A 123 -7.48 -12.75 16.65
N CYS A 124 -7.07 -11.63 17.22
CA CYS A 124 -7.97 -10.59 17.74
C CYS A 124 -7.44 -9.19 17.40
N GLU A 125 -8.33 -8.28 17.03
CA GLU A 125 -8.02 -6.85 16.96
C GLU A 125 -8.09 -6.23 18.37
N ALA A 126 -7.11 -5.41 18.72
CA ALA A 126 -7.02 -4.69 19.99
C ALA A 126 -7.87 -3.41 19.97
N MET A 127 -9.15 -3.55 19.62
CA MET A 127 -10.12 -2.46 19.73
C MET A 127 -10.66 -2.41 21.16
N TRP A 128 -9.77 -2.13 22.11
CA TRP A 128 -9.98 -2.16 23.56
C TRP A 128 -11.29 -1.51 24.04
N THR A 129 -11.76 -0.43 23.41
CA THR A 129 -13.04 0.23 23.70
C THR A 129 -14.24 -0.73 23.70
N ARG A 130 -14.23 -1.78 22.87
CA ARG A 130 -15.31 -2.78 22.81
C ARG A 130 -15.34 -3.72 24.02
N PHE A 131 -14.21 -3.90 24.69
CA PHE A 131 -14.05 -4.77 25.85
C PHE A 131 -14.39 -4.07 27.17
N LEU A 132 -14.66 -2.77 27.15
CA LEU A 132 -14.95 -2.00 28.35
C LEU A 132 -16.28 -2.43 28.98
N PRO A 133 -16.34 -2.68 30.31
CA PRO A 133 -17.59 -2.91 31.02
C PRO A 133 -18.63 -1.80 30.82
N ALA A 134 -18.17 -0.58 30.58
CA ALA A 134 -18.99 0.59 30.26
C ALA A 134 -19.94 0.34 29.07
N VAL A 135 -19.49 -0.38 28.04
CA VAL A 135 -20.31 -0.74 26.88
C VAL A 135 -21.52 -1.57 27.30
N GLN A 136 -21.33 -2.51 28.23
CA GLN A 136 -22.42 -3.34 28.74
C GLN A 136 -23.41 -2.54 29.58
N THR A 137 -22.92 -1.61 30.41
CA THR A 137 -23.79 -0.69 31.17
C THR A 137 -24.68 0.13 30.24
N VAL A 138 -24.12 0.71 29.17
CA VAL A 138 -24.90 1.48 28.19
C VAL A 138 -25.92 0.60 27.48
N ARG A 139 -25.54 -0.62 27.05
CA ARG A 139 -26.47 -1.59 26.44
C ARG A 139 -27.62 -1.96 27.37
N GLN A 140 -27.35 -2.17 28.65
CA GLN A 140 -28.37 -2.45 29.66
C GLN A 140 -29.34 -1.27 29.84
N TRP A 141 -28.84 -0.03 29.87
CA TRP A 141 -29.69 1.15 29.94
C TRP A 141 -30.58 1.32 28.71
N ILE A 142 -30.06 1.05 27.51
CA ILE A 142 -30.84 1.06 26.27
C ILE A 142 -31.91 -0.04 26.33
N ALA A 143 -31.54 -1.27 26.70
CA ALA A 143 -32.47 -2.40 26.80
C ALA A 143 -33.57 -2.17 27.85
N ALA A 144 -33.25 -1.47 28.94
CA ALA A 144 -34.21 -1.05 29.96
C ALA A 144 -35.11 0.13 29.52
N GLY A 145 -34.96 0.63 28.29
CA GLY A 145 -35.81 1.69 27.72
C GLY A 145 -35.57 3.07 28.31
N ARG A 146 -34.43 3.31 28.98
CA ARG A 146 -34.16 4.54 29.74
C ARG A 146 -34.17 5.82 28.91
N ILE A 147 -33.97 5.71 27.60
CA ILE A 147 -34.01 6.83 26.64
C ILE A 147 -35.04 6.61 25.52
N GLY A 148 -35.93 5.62 25.66
CA GLY A 148 -36.84 5.21 24.58
C GLY A 148 -36.11 4.53 23.42
N GLU A 149 -36.63 4.69 22.20
CA GLU A 149 -36.04 4.07 21.00
C GLU A 149 -34.84 4.88 20.51
N VAL A 150 -33.69 4.24 20.34
CA VAL A 150 -32.46 4.89 19.84
C VAL A 150 -32.62 5.34 18.38
N GLN A 151 -32.37 6.63 18.12
CA GLN A 151 -32.53 7.26 16.81
C GLN A 151 -31.20 7.64 16.17
N SER A 152 -30.23 8.14 16.95
CA SER A 152 -28.96 8.61 16.40
C SER A 152 -27.83 8.63 17.41
N VAL A 153 -26.60 8.72 16.92
CA VAL A 153 -25.42 9.01 17.73
C VAL A 153 -24.67 10.22 17.19
N GLU A 154 -24.03 10.96 18.09
CA GLU A 154 -22.96 11.91 17.77
C GLU A 154 -21.70 11.48 18.52
N ALA A 155 -20.53 11.49 17.88
CA ALA A 155 -19.28 11.22 18.54
C ALA A 155 -18.10 11.95 17.91
N ASP A 156 -17.16 12.38 18.75
CA ASP A 156 -15.87 12.89 18.29
C ASP A 156 -14.70 12.33 19.10
N PHE A 157 -13.55 12.21 18.43
CA PHE A 157 -12.28 11.88 19.08
C PHE A 157 -11.13 12.56 18.32
N SER A 158 -10.50 13.54 18.96
CA SER A 158 -9.56 14.47 18.34
C SER A 158 -8.49 14.94 19.33
N GLN A 159 -7.27 15.11 18.84
CA GLN A 159 -6.14 15.61 19.61
C GLN A 159 -5.17 16.37 18.69
N PRO A 160 -4.50 17.45 19.14
CA PRO A 160 -3.52 18.18 18.34
C PRO A 160 -2.19 17.41 18.23
N LEU A 161 -2.12 16.46 17.31
CA LEU A 161 -1.02 15.49 17.15
C LEU A 161 -0.22 15.64 15.85
N THR A 162 -0.35 16.75 15.13
CA THR A 162 0.46 17.00 13.90
C THR A 162 1.97 16.98 14.14
N HIS A 163 2.41 17.20 15.38
CA HIS A 163 3.82 17.11 15.79
C HIS A 163 4.32 15.65 15.93
N VAL A 164 3.42 14.67 15.93
CA VAL A 164 3.77 13.25 16.01
C VAL A 164 4.04 12.73 14.60
N GLU A 165 5.31 12.53 14.27
CA GLU A 165 5.79 12.17 12.93
C GLU A 165 5.02 11.01 12.29
N ARG A 166 4.72 9.94 13.04
CA ARG A 166 4.03 8.77 12.47
C ARG A 166 2.63 9.09 11.94
N LEU A 167 1.95 10.07 12.53
CA LEU A 167 0.56 10.40 12.19
C LEU A 167 0.45 11.25 10.94
N VAL A 168 1.49 12.01 10.62
CA VAL A 168 1.56 12.80 9.39
C VAL A 168 2.35 12.10 8.28
N ASN A 169 2.88 10.89 8.51
CA ASN A 169 3.66 10.16 7.53
C ASN A 169 2.82 9.14 6.75
N PRO A 170 2.55 9.34 5.44
CA PRO A 170 1.76 8.42 4.64
C PRO A 170 2.41 7.03 4.49
N ALA A 171 3.74 6.93 4.53
CA ALA A 171 4.44 5.64 4.48
C ALA A 171 4.23 4.79 5.76
N LEU A 172 3.73 5.40 6.84
CA LEU A 172 3.39 4.73 8.09
C LEU A 172 1.89 4.50 8.26
N ALA A 173 1.08 4.74 7.21
CA ALA A 173 -0.37 4.76 7.30
C ALA A 173 -0.89 5.72 8.38
N GLY A 174 -0.34 6.94 8.37
CA GLY A 174 -0.83 8.05 9.17
C GLY A 174 -2.22 8.55 8.73
N GLY A 175 -2.72 9.55 9.44
CA GLY A 175 -4.05 10.12 9.26
C GLY A 175 -4.88 10.08 10.55
N ALA A 176 -5.87 10.97 10.63
CA ALA A 176 -6.84 11.01 11.72
C ALA A 176 -7.78 9.81 11.72
N LEU A 177 -8.15 9.25 10.57
CA LEU A 177 -9.14 8.20 10.41
C LEU A 177 -8.71 6.90 11.07
N LEU A 178 -7.56 6.35 10.66
CA LEU A 178 -7.05 5.07 11.19
C LEU A 178 -6.62 5.18 12.65
N ASP A 179 -6.15 6.36 13.08
CA ASP A 179 -5.64 6.53 14.44
C ASP A 179 -6.73 6.91 15.46
N LEU A 180 -7.59 7.88 15.11
CA LEU A 180 -8.58 8.47 16.02
C LEU A 180 -10.02 8.23 15.54
N GLY A 181 -10.29 8.31 14.24
CA GLY A 181 -11.62 8.16 13.65
C GLY A 181 -12.24 6.78 13.87
N ILE A 182 -11.43 5.75 13.96
CA ILE A 182 -11.87 4.39 14.31
C ILE A 182 -12.65 4.33 15.63
N TYR A 183 -12.39 5.21 16.60
CA TYR A 183 -13.15 5.25 17.86
C TYR A 183 -14.58 5.76 17.68
N SER A 184 -14.78 6.83 16.88
CA SER A 184 -16.12 7.36 16.60
C SER A 184 -16.92 6.42 15.70
N LEU A 185 -16.26 5.76 14.75
CA LEU A 185 -16.86 4.68 13.96
C LEU A 185 -17.26 3.49 14.84
N THR A 186 -16.39 3.06 15.76
CA THR A 186 -16.66 1.97 16.70
C THR A 186 -17.83 2.30 17.62
N PHE A 187 -17.93 3.54 18.11
CA PHE A 187 -19.06 3.99 18.92
C PHE A 187 -20.39 3.88 18.15
N ALA A 188 -20.41 4.25 16.87
CA ALA A 188 -21.59 4.12 16.04
C ALA A 188 -21.96 2.64 15.78
N ASP A 189 -21.00 1.77 15.53
CA ASP A 189 -21.25 0.32 15.38
C ASP A 189 -21.78 -0.30 16.67
N LEU A 190 -21.23 0.06 17.83
CA LEU A 190 -21.63 -0.48 19.14
C LEU A 190 -23.10 -0.24 19.49
N PHE A 191 -23.67 0.91 19.10
CA PHE A 191 -24.99 1.37 19.57
C PHE A 191 -26.04 1.56 18.46
N LEU A 192 -25.64 1.62 17.19
CA LEU A 192 -26.57 1.64 16.06
C LEU A 192 -26.44 0.36 15.23
N GLY A 193 -25.25 0.13 14.67
CA GLY A 193 -24.92 -1.01 13.82
C GLY A 193 -25.83 -1.19 12.58
N GLY A 194 -25.48 -2.19 11.78
CA GLY A 194 -26.29 -2.65 10.65
C GLY A 194 -25.98 -1.99 9.31
N PRO A 195 -26.72 -2.37 8.24
CA PRO A 195 -26.38 -1.96 6.88
C PRO A 195 -26.51 -0.46 6.64
N ILE A 196 -25.49 0.13 6.01
CA ILE A 196 -25.48 1.55 5.62
C ILE A 196 -26.35 1.75 4.37
N ALA A 197 -27.18 2.79 4.39
CA ALA A 197 -27.97 3.24 3.25
C ALA A 197 -27.31 4.40 2.51
N ASN A 198 -26.71 5.34 3.26
CA ASN A 198 -26.01 6.48 2.71
C ASN A 198 -24.79 6.85 3.57
N LEU A 199 -23.72 7.28 2.92
CA LEU A 199 -22.47 7.72 3.52
C LEU A 199 -22.05 9.06 2.87
N ASP A 200 -22.07 10.12 3.65
CA ASP A 200 -21.60 11.46 3.28
C ASP A 200 -20.40 11.81 4.14
N ALA A 201 -19.24 12.02 3.53
CA ALA A 201 -18.00 12.23 4.27
C ALA A 201 -17.05 13.16 3.52
N ARG A 202 -16.28 13.95 4.28
CA ARG A 202 -15.27 14.89 3.77
C ARG A 202 -14.10 14.98 4.74
N CYS A 203 -12.90 15.26 4.22
CA CYS A 203 -11.72 15.52 5.02
C CYS A 203 -11.02 16.84 4.62
N ILE A 204 -10.24 17.39 5.56
CA ILE A 204 -9.12 18.27 5.28
C ILE A 204 -7.86 17.42 5.41
N LYS A 205 -6.93 17.54 4.46
CA LYS A 205 -5.66 16.80 4.46
C LYS A 205 -4.53 17.60 5.09
N THR A 206 -3.52 16.89 5.58
CA THR A 206 -2.19 17.46 5.86
C THR A 206 -1.45 17.76 4.56
N ASP A 207 -0.33 18.50 4.66
CA ASP A 207 0.57 18.75 3.52
C ASP A 207 1.19 17.47 2.94
N THR A 208 1.26 16.41 3.74
CA THR A 208 1.78 15.09 3.34
C THR A 208 0.72 14.20 2.68
N GLY A 209 -0.54 14.67 2.58
CA GLY A 209 -1.61 14.00 1.84
C GLY A 209 -2.43 12.98 2.64
N VAL A 210 -2.17 12.79 3.94
CA VAL A 210 -3.06 12.03 4.84
C VAL A 210 -4.19 12.93 5.34
N ASP A 211 -5.28 12.34 5.81
CA ASP A 211 -6.38 13.07 6.41
C ASP A 211 -5.99 13.67 7.78
N ALA A 212 -6.33 14.94 7.98
CA ALA A 212 -6.06 15.71 9.19
C ALA A 212 -7.31 15.91 10.05
N THR A 213 -8.46 16.16 9.41
CA THR A 213 -9.75 16.36 10.07
C THR A 213 -10.86 15.80 9.20
N ASP A 214 -11.71 14.95 9.77
CA ASP A 214 -12.79 14.27 9.06
C ASP A 214 -14.16 14.62 9.63
N TRP A 215 -15.14 14.72 8.74
CA TRP A 215 -16.56 14.74 9.05
C TRP A 215 -17.24 13.58 8.32
N ILE A 216 -17.94 12.72 9.06
CA ILE A 216 -18.53 11.48 8.56
C ILE A 216 -19.98 11.41 9.03
N ASN A 217 -20.92 11.37 8.07
CA ASN A 217 -22.35 11.23 8.31
C ASN A 217 -22.84 9.89 7.73
N ILE A 218 -23.40 9.04 8.58
CA ILE A 218 -23.93 7.72 8.18
C ILE A 218 -25.44 7.72 8.35
N THR A 219 -26.17 7.30 7.33
CA THR A 219 -27.59 6.93 7.45
C THR A 219 -27.71 5.43 7.25
N TYR A 220 -28.23 4.73 8.26
CA TYR A 220 -28.46 3.29 8.23
C TYR A 220 -29.78 2.96 7.53
N ARG A 221 -29.92 1.74 7.00
CA ARG A 221 -31.19 1.26 6.40
C ARG A 221 -32.37 1.23 7.37
N SER A 222 -32.08 1.18 8.68
CA SER A 222 -33.07 1.33 9.75
C SER A 222 -33.63 2.76 9.88
N GLY A 223 -33.03 3.75 9.20
CA GLY A 223 -33.37 5.17 9.34
C GLY A 223 -32.56 5.89 10.43
N LYS A 224 -31.79 5.15 11.25
CA LYS A 224 -30.91 5.72 12.28
C LYS A 224 -29.72 6.45 11.67
N LYS A 225 -29.13 7.41 12.40
CA LYS A 225 -28.09 8.32 11.89
C LYS A 225 -26.88 8.41 12.82
N ALA A 226 -25.68 8.48 12.26
CA ALA A 226 -24.46 8.79 13.01
C ALA A 226 -23.80 10.07 12.48
N TYR A 227 -23.38 10.94 13.39
CA TYR A 227 -22.66 12.19 13.12
C TYR A 227 -21.30 12.12 13.78
N LEU A 228 -20.25 11.86 13.00
CA LEU A 228 -18.95 11.50 13.52
C LEU A 228 -17.89 12.49 13.04
N LYS A 229 -16.97 12.84 13.92
CA LYS A 229 -15.90 13.78 13.62
C LYS A 229 -14.58 13.29 14.24
N THR A 230 -13.44 13.55 13.60
CA THR A 230 -12.11 13.28 14.15
C THR A 230 -11.11 14.32 13.64
N SER A 231 -10.07 14.61 14.41
CA SER A 231 -9.01 15.54 14.02
C SER A 231 -7.69 15.27 14.74
N ILE A 232 -6.59 15.33 13.99
CA ILE A 232 -5.23 15.39 14.54
C ILE A 232 -4.72 16.84 14.69
N THR A 233 -5.54 17.86 14.39
CA THR A 233 -5.14 19.27 14.45
C THR A 233 -5.69 20.01 15.66
N GLU A 234 -6.85 19.59 16.17
CA GLU A 234 -7.60 20.32 17.20
C GLU A 234 -8.04 19.40 18.35
N PRO A 235 -8.06 19.87 19.61
CA PRO A 235 -8.67 19.15 20.72
C PRO A 235 -10.17 19.46 20.80
N TRP A 236 -11.02 18.49 20.46
CA TRP A 236 -12.47 18.57 20.69
C TRP A 236 -12.84 17.88 22.01
N HIS A 237 -14.14 17.63 22.24
CA HIS A 237 -14.65 17.18 23.53
C HIS A 237 -14.23 15.73 23.83
N ASN A 238 -14.03 14.92 22.80
CA ASN A 238 -13.71 13.50 22.90
C ASN A 238 -14.83 12.72 23.60
N GLU A 239 -16.07 12.92 23.17
CA GLU A 239 -17.26 12.35 23.81
C GLU A 239 -18.21 11.70 22.78
N GLY A 240 -19.11 10.86 23.28
CA GLY A 240 -20.17 10.23 22.49
C GLY A 240 -21.54 10.47 23.11
N THR A 241 -22.57 10.73 22.32
CA THR A 241 -23.96 10.85 22.78
C THR A 241 -24.87 9.97 21.96
N ILE A 242 -25.71 9.20 22.65
CA ILE A 242 -26.74 8.32 22.07
C ILE A 242 -28.09 8.96 22.34
N TYR A 243 -28.81 9.30 21.28
CA TYR A 243 -30.11 9.97 21.35
C TYR A 243 -31.23 8.97 21.14
N GLY A 244 -32.21 8.97 22.04
CA GLY A 244 -33.44 8.22 21.90
C GLY A 244 -34.68 9.11 21.99
N THR A 245 -35.85 8.53 21.77
CA THR A 245 -37.13 9.26 21.73
C THR A 245 -37.55 9.87 23.07
N GLN A 246 -36.94 9.48 24.19
CA GLN A 246 -37.30 9.93 25.54
C GLN A 246 -36.12 10.48 26.35
N GLY A 247 -34.94 10.60 25.76
CA GLY A 247 -33.74 11.06 26.48
C GLY A 247 -32.45 10.82 25.70
N ARG A 248 -31.32 10.92 26.39
CA ARG A 248 -30.00 10.64 25.81
C ARG A 248 -29.03 10.06 26.84
N ILE A 249 -28.07 9.28 26.35
CA ILE A 249 -26.92 8.82 27.13
C ILE A 249 -25.69 9.56 26.61
N ARG A 250 -24.95 10.23 27.49
CA ARG A 250 -23.67 10.87 27.18
C ARG A 250 -22.54 10.04 27.78
N VAL A 251 -21.50 9.82 27.00
CA VAL A 251 -20.29 9.07 27.33
C VAL A 251 -19.12 10.03 27.29
N VAL A 252 -18.55 10.33 28.45
CA VAL A 252 -17.39 11.19 28.59
C VAL A 252 -16.13 10.38 28.36
N ASN A 253 -15.21 10.92 27.55
CA ASN A 253 -14.02 10.26 27.05
C ASN A 253 -14.34 9.04 26.16
N LEU A 254 -14.46 9.23 24.84
CA LEU A 254 -15.04 8.27 23.91
C LEU A 254 -14.33 6.91 23.90
N ASN A 255 -13.00 6.89 23.96
CA ASN A 255 -12.22 5.66 23.85
C ASN A 255 -12.13 4.89 25.17
N ASN A 256 -12.25 5.57 26.32
CA ASN A 256 -12.08 5.01 27.67
C ASN A 256 -13.38 4.89 28.49
N MET A 257 -14.41 5.66 28.12
CA MET A 257 -15.74 5.72 28.76
C MET A 257 -15.71 5.97 30.27
N GLU A 258 -15.04 7.05 30.69
CA GLU A 258 -14.78 7.37 32.11
C GLU A 258 -16.02 7.75 32.91
N GLU A 259 -17.04 8.31 32.26
CA GLU A 259 -18.31 8.65 32.88
C GLU A 259 -19.47 8.45 31.90
N LEU A 260 -20.53 7.81 32.38
CA LEU A 260 -21.75 7.54 31.65
C LEU A 260 -22.90 8.32 32.31
N GLN A 261 -23.58 9.17 31.55
CA GLN A 261 -24.62 10.07 32.05
C GLN A 261 -25.94 9.83 31.31
N VAL A 262 -27.03 9.62 32.03
CA VAL A 262 -28.38 9.49 31.45
C VAL A 262 -29.15 10.79 31.67
N TYR A 263 -29.72 11.33 30.61
CA TYR A 263 -30.58 12.50 30.64
C TYR A 263 -31.98 12.16 30.14
N ASP A 264 -33.01 12.73 30.75
CA ASP A 264 -34.40 12.61 30.30
C ASP A 264 -34.74 13.57 29.13
N ALA A 265 -35.98 13.51 28.64
CA ALA A 265 -36.47 14.36 27.55
C ALA A 265 -36.49 15.86 27.87
N THR A 266 -36.45 16.25 29.14
CA THR A 266 -36.36 17.66 29.57
C THR A 266 -34.91 18.17 29.58
N GLY A 267 -33.94 17.26 29.48
CA GLY A 267 -32.52 17.54 29.59
C GLY A 267 -32.00 17.47 31.02
N ALA A 268 -32.79 16.98 31.99
CA ALA A 268 -32.34 16.79 33.36
C ALA A 268 -31.46 15.54 33.48
N LEU A 269 -30.37 15.64 34.23
CA LEU A 269 -29.50 14.50 34.54
C LEU A 269 -30.23 13.56 35.52
N VAL A 270 -30.45 12.33 35.09
CA VAL A 270 -31.14 11.28 35.86
C VAL A 270 -30.13 10.46 36.67
N GLU A 271 -29.02 10.09 36.05
CA GLU A 271 -28.00 9.25 36.66
C GLU A 271 -26.63 9.51 36.04
N SER A 272 -25.57 9.40 36.83
CA SER A 272 -24.19 9.37 36.37
C SER A 272 -23.43 8.22 37.04
N VAL A 273 -22.69 7.45 36.25
CA VAL A 273 -21.86 6.33 36.69
C VAL A 273 -20.44 6.51 36.17
N LYS A 274 -19.45 6.31 37.04
CA LYS A 274 -18.03 6.25 36.68
C LYS A 274 -17.56 4.80 36.74
N PRO A 275 -17.38 4.12 35.60
CA PRO A 275 -16.90 2.75 35.59
C PRO A 275 -15.51 2.62 36.22
N GLU A 276 -15.29 1.57 37.00
CA GLU A 276 -13.97 1.28 37.56
C GLU A 276 -13.08 0.61 36.50
N CYS A 277 -11.81 1.01 36.45
CA CYS A 277 -10.76 0.28 35.73
C CYS A 277 -9.73 -0.26 36.70
N LEU A 278 -9.21 -1.45 36.40
CA LEU A 278 -8.25 -2.14 37.24
C LEU A 278 -6.87 -1.49 37.15
N CYS A 279 -6.50 -1.04 35.95
CA CYS A 279 -5.25 -0.33 35.66
C CYS A 279 -5.52 0.86 34.73
N ASN A 280 -5.64 0.60 33.43
CA ASN A 280 -5.82 1.60 32.39
C ASN A 280 -6.80 1.12 31.30
N CYS A 281 -7.62 0.13 31.63
CA CYS A 281 -8.66 -0.50 30.84
C CYS A 281 -8.18 -1.37 29.65
N TYR A 282 -6.89 -1.36 29.28
CA TYR A 282 -6.32 -2.33 28.33
C TYR A 282 -6.32 -3.76 28.90
N GLU A 283 -6.43 -3.91 30.22
CA GLU A 283 -6.51 -5.23 30.85
C GLU A 283 -7.70 -6.08 30.35
N TYR A 284 -8.79 -5.47 29.90
CA TYR A 284 -10.01 -6.20 29.55
C TYR A 284 -9.86 -7.00 28.26
N GLU A 285 -9.19 -6.48 27.23
CA GLU A 285 -8.91 -7.22 25.99
C GLU A 285 -7.88 -8.35 26.22
N VAL A 286 -6.90 -8.13 27.10
CA VAL A 286 -5.94 -9.16 27.50
C VAL A 286 -6.64 -10.31 28.23
N LEU A 287 -7.55 -9.99 29.16
CA LEU A 287 -8.33 -10.98 29.89
C LEU A 287 -9.27 -11.76 28.95
N ALA A 288 -9.91 -11.10 27.98
CA ALA A 288 -10.74 -11.77 26.98
C ALA A 288 -9.92 -12.78 26.16
N CYS A 289 -8.75 -12.37 25.63
CA CYS A 289 -7.84 -13.27 24.91
C CYS A 289 -7.40 -14.46 25.79
N SER A 290 -7.02 -14.20 27.05
CA SER A 290 -6.59 -15.24 27.97
C SER A 290 -7.69 -16.26 28.28
N GLN A 291 -8.95 -15.81 28.40
CA GLN A 291 -10.07 -16.71 28.63
C GLN A 291 -10.30 -17.66 27.46
N ILE A 292 -10.23 -17.17 26.21
CA ILE A 292 -10.40 -17.99 25.01
C ILE A 292 -9.26 -19.02 24.89
N LEU A 293 -8.00 -18.59 25.03
CA LEU A 293 -6.85 -19.47 24.90
C LEU A 293 -6.80 -20.54 25.99
N ARG A 294 -7.19 -20.21 27.23
CA ARG A 294 -7.30 -21.22 28.31
C ARG A 294 -8.37 -22.27 28.03
N ARG A 295 -9.53 -21.87 27.50
CA ARG A 295 -10.60 -22.81 27.13
C ARG A 295 -10.15 -23.75 26.02
N ALA A 296 -9.44 -23.22 25.01
CA ALA A 296 -8.89 -24.02 23.92
C ALA A 296 -7.86 -25.05 24.41
N SER A 297 -6.97 -24.67 25.33
CA SER A 297 -6.00 -25.59 25.93
C SER A 297 -6.68 -26.71 26.73
N LEU A 298 -7.68 -26.39 27.56
CA LEU A 298 -8.42 -27.41 28.33
C LEU A 298 -9.20 -28.39 27.45
N ALA A 299 -9.69 -27.95 26.29
CA ALA A 299 -10.40 -28.81 25.34
C ALA A 299 -9.48 -29.80 24.60
N GLN A 300 -8.18 -29.52 24.49
CA GLN A 300 -7.21 -30.44 23.88
C GLN A 300 -6.80 -31.59 24.82
N ASP A 301 -6.87 -31.38 26.13
CA ASP A 301 -6.46 -32.36 27.15
C ASP A 301 -7.55 -33.37 27.52
N ASP A 302 -8.83 -33.08 27.22
CA ASP A 302 -9.96 -33.92 27.62
C ASP A 302 -10.65 -34.58 26.41
N THR A 303 -10.20 -35.78 26.05
CA THR A 303 -10.81 -36.61 24.98
C THR A 303 -12.23 -37.11 25.30
N ASN A 304 -12.78 -36.82 26.49
CA ASN A 304 -14.12 -37.21 26.93
C ASN A 304 -15.01 -36.04 27.41
N ALA A 305 -14.56 -34.79 27.32
CA ALA A 305 -15.42 -33.65 27.60
C ALA A 305 -16.30 -33.35 26.39
N GLY A 306 -17.54 -33.83 26.43
CA GLY A 306 -18.65 -33.34 25.59
C GLY A 306 -19.04 -31.89 25.93
N LEU A 307 -18.08 -30.96 25.87
CA LEU A 307 -18.35 -29.54 25.75
C LEU A 307 -18.69 -29.28 24.28
N LEU A 308 -19.83 -28.61 24.06
CA LEU A 308 -20.40 -28.35 22.75
C LEU A 308 -19.32 -27.80 21.80
N VAL A 309 -18.97 -28.59 20.79
CA VAL A 309 -18.04 -28.27 19.70
C VAL A 309 -18.35 -26.93 19.01
N GLN A 310 -19.57 -26.40 19.20
CA GLN A 310 -20.03 -25.12 18.68
C GLN A 310 -19.36 -23.88 19.32
N ASP A 311 -18.83 -23.97 20.54
CA ASP A 311 -18.12 -22.84 21.19
C ASP A 311 -16.63 -22.78 20.82
N ILE A 312 -16.05 -23.89 20.36
CA ILE A 312 -14.66 -24.00 19.91
C ILE A 312 -14.54 -23.65 18.42
N GLU A 313 -15.64 -23.75 17.65
CA GLU A 313 -15.70 -23.34 16.25
C GLU A 313 -15.58 -21.82 16.03
N ALA A 314 -15.80 -20.98 17.07
CA ALA A 314 -15.68 -19.53 16.89
C ALA A 314 -14.26 -18.99 17.07
N GLY A 315 -13.40 -19.57 17.93
CA GLY A 315 -11.99 -19.16 18.09
C GLY A 315 -11.71 -17.66 18.27
N GLU A 316 -12.73 -16.84 18.55
CA GLU A 316 -12.74 -15.38 18.43
C GLU A 316 -13.33 -14.77 19.71
N CYS A 317 -12.91 -13.54 20.06
CA CYS A 317 -13.51 -12.78 21.15
C CYS A 317 -14.90 -12.28 20.75
N ALA A 318 -15.93 -12.53 21.56
CA ALA A 318 -17.31 -12.12 21.26
C ALA A 318 -17.48 -10.59 21.19
N GLU A 319 -16.64 -9.85 21.92
CA GLU A 319 -16.59 -8.39 21.93
C GLU A 319 -16.01 -7.83 20.62
N MET A 320 -15.09 -8.56 19.98
CA MET A 320 -14.39 -8.16 18.76
C MET A 320 -14.23 -9.34 17.78
N PRO A 321 -15.33 -9.80 17.16
CA PRO A 321 -15.26 -10.85 16.15
C PRO A 321 -14.62 -10.33 14.86
N LEU A 322 -13.96 -11.19 14.10
CA LEU A 322 -13.17 -10.81 12.93
C LEU A 322 -14.03 -10.24 11.79
N ASN A 323 -15.32 -10.58 11.73
CA ASN A 323 -16.24 -9.93 10.79
C ASN A 323 -16.41 -8.43 11.10
N LYS A 324 -16.34 -8.02 12.38
CA LYS A 324 -16.40 -6.61 12.76
C LYS A 324 -15.11 -5.86 12.43
N THR A 325 -13.96 -6.53 12.51
CA THR A 325 -12.71 -5.99 11.99
C THR A 325 -12.86 -5.74 10.49
N MET A 326 -13.36 -6.71 9.73
CA MET A 326 -13.56 -6.57 8.29
C MET A 326 -14.54 -5.46 7.92
N GLU A 327 -15.73 -5.42 8.54
CA GLU A 327 -16.71 -4.35 8.32
C GLU A 327 -16.10 -2.95 8.57
N MET A 328 -15.28 -2.82 9.62
CA MET A 328 -14.61 -1.56 9.95
C MET A 328 -13.53 -1.20 8.94
N MET A 329 -12.70 -2.16 8.53
CA MET A 329 -11.65 -1.94 7.53
C MET A 329 -12.24 -1.55 6.18
N GLU A 330 -13.31 -2.21 5.72
CA GLU A 330 -14.02 -1.88 4.48
C GLU A 330 -14.65 -0.48 4.54
N LEU A 331 -15.23 -0.10 5.69
CA LEU A 331 -15.76 1.24 5.89
C LEU A 331 -14.66 2.30 5.84
N MET A 332 -13.52 2.07 6.50
CA MET A 332 -12.38 2.99 6.46
C MET A 332 -11.77 3.08 5.05
N ASP A 333 -11.71 1.99 4.29
CA ASP A 333 -11.28 2.01 2.88
C ASP A 333 -12.23 2.88 2.03
N SER A 334 -13.56 2.70 2.18
CA SER A 334 -14.53 3.52 1.45
C SER A 334 -14.45 5.01 1.83
N LEU A 335 -14.14 5.32 3.09
CA LEU A 335 -13.92 6.69 3.54
C LEU A 335 -12.64 7.27 2.93
N ARG A 336 -11.52 6.54 2.98
CA ARG A 336 -10.25 6.96 2.36
C ARG A 336 -10.37 7.18 0.86
N GLU A 337 -11.11 6.31 0.15
CA GLU A 337 -11.39 6.48 -1.27
C GLU A 337 -12.11 7.82 -1.54
N ARG A 338 -13.16 8.14 -0.76
CA ARG A 338 -13.87 9.43 -0.87
C ARG A 338 -13.00 10.62 -0.51
N PHE A 339 -12.09 10.44 0.43
CA PHE A 339 -11.12 11.46 0.83
C PHE A 339 -10.01 11.61 -0.23
N GLY A 340 -9.81 10.63 -1.11
CA GLY A 340 -8.66 10.54 -2.00
C GLY A 340 -7.34 10.38 -1.21
N VAL A 341 -7.38 9.65 -0.10
CA VAL A 341 -6.21 9.30 0.72
C VAL A 341 -5.81 7.87 0.36
N SER A 342 -4.53 7.68 0.05
CA SER A 342 -3.96 6.37 -0.29
C SER A 342 -2.55 6.30 0.27
N TYR A 343 -2.10 5.12 0.68
CA TYR A 343 -0.75 4.94 1.20
C TYR A 343 0.23 4.49 0.10
N PRO A 344 1.51 4.90 0.17
CA PRO A 344 2.51 4.58 -0.86
C PRO A 344 2.68 3.08 -1.14
N PHE A 345 2.42 2.23 -0.15
CA PHE A 345 2.54 0.77 -0.27
C PHE A 345 1.25 0.07 -0.76
N GLU A 346 0.14 0.78 -0.88
CA GLU A 346 -1.11 0.25 -1.45
C GLU A 346 -1.11 0.33 -2.98
N ILE A 347 -0.13 1.04 -3.51
CA ILE A 347 0.10 1.18 -4.94
C ILE A 347 0.98 -0.01 -5.34
N SER A 348 0.34 -1.08 -5.83
CA SER A 348 1.06 -2.19 -6.46
C SER A 348 1.69 -1.71 -7.78
N PRO A 349 2.87 -2.21 -8.18
CA PRO A 349 3.36 -2.08 -9.55
C PRO A 349 2.38 -2.77 -10.51
N GLY A 350 1.54 -1.98 -11.20
CA GLY A 350 0.64 -2.49 -12.25
C GLY A 350 -0.87 -2.41 -11.95
N ASP A 351 -1.30 -1.89 -10.80
CA ASP A 351 -2.69 -1.43 -10.69
C ASP A 351 -2.86 -0.19 -11.58
N THR A 352 -3.81 -0.23 -12.53
CA THR A 352 -4.11 0.95 -13.35
C THR A 352 -4.70 2.00 -12.44
N TRP A 353 -3.89 2.99 -12.08
CA TRP A 353 -4.28 4.22 -11.43
C TRP A 353 -5.65 4.68 -11.95
N ASN A 354 -6.60 4.99 -11.06
CA ASN A 354 -7.85 5.61 -11.48
C ASN A 354 -7.55 7.00 -12.05
N ARG A 355 -7.33 7.03 -13.36
CA ARG A 355 -7.00 8.20 -14.18
C ARG A 355 -8.18 8.57 -15.06
N ASN A 356 -9.39 8.21 -14.63
CA ASN A 356 -10.61 8.58 -15.33
C ASN A 356 -10.70 10.11 -15.40
N GLY A 357 -10.75 10.63 -16.63
CA GLY A 357 -10.79 12.07 -16.91
C GLY A 357 -9.43 12.72 -17.13
N ASP A 358 -8.32 12.04 -16.87
CA ASP A 358 -6.99 12.52 -17.25
C ASP A 358 -6.83 12.51 -18.76
N LYS A 359 -6.14 13.54 -19.27
CA LYS A 359 -5.83 13.73 -20.69
C LYS A 359 -4.33 13.60 -20.90
N SER A 360 -3.93 13.48 -22.16
CA SER A 360 -2.51 13.38 -22.49
C SER A 360 -2.15 14.07 -23.80
N ILE A 361 -0.88 14.45 -23.94
CA ILE A 361 -0.33 15.05 -25.14
C ILE A 361 0.92 14.27 -25.54
N LEU A 362 0.93 13.76 -26.76
CA LEU A 362 2.11 13.17 -27.39
C LEU A 362 2.94 14.27 -28.04
N GLN A 363 4.20 14.36 -27.64
CA GLN A 363 5.12 15.39 -28.09
C GLN A 363 6.46 14.79 -28.51
N VAL A 364 7.22 15.55 -29.30
CA VAL A 364 8.58 15.22 -29.72
C VAL A 364 9.51 16.36 -29.34
N PHE A 365 10.63 16.03 -28.72
CA PHE A 365 11.70 16.96 -28.36
C PHE A 365 12.84 16.83 -29.37
N ASP A 366 13.36 17.95 -29.87
CA ASP A 366 14.57 18.05 -30.68
C ASP A 366 15.74 18.46 -29.77
N ILE A 367 16.76 17.60 -29.63
CA ILE A 367 17.89 17.86 -28.72
C ILE A 367 18.87 18.92 -29.23
N GLU A 368 18.89 19.20 -30.53
CA GLU A 368 19.78 20.19 -31.14
C GLU A 368 19.20 21.60 -31.00
N THR A 369 17.88 21.74 -31.16
CA THR A 369 17.21 23.04 -31.15
C THR A 369 16.44 23.33 -29.85
N SER A 370 16.25 22.33 -28.98
CA SER A 370 15.36 22.38 -27.82
C SER A 370 13.89 22.71 -28.16
N ARG A 371 13.49 22.49 -29.42
CA ARG A 371 12.12 22.70 -29.86
C ARG A 371 11.24 21.51 -29.46
N ILE A 372 10.02 21.80 -29.01
CA ILE A 372 8.98 20.81 -28.74
C ILE A 372 7.92 20.89 -29.83
N THR A 373 7.63 19.76 -30.47
CA THR A 373 6.55 19.61 -31.46
C THR A 373 5.43 18.77 -30.86
N SER A 374 4.22 19.30 -30.79
CA SER A 374 3.04 18.55 -30.33
C SER A 374 2.44 17.77 -31.49
N LEU A 375 2.42 16.43 -31.40
CA LEU A 375 1.86 15.58 -32.44
C LEU A 375 0.35 15.45 -32.30
N LYS A 376 -0.13 15.15 -31.09
CA LYS A 376 -1.56 14.96 -30.83
C LYS A 376 -1.90 15.10 -29.35
N ARG A 377 -3.10 15.62 -29.10
CA ARG A 377 -3.76 15.68 -27.80
C ARG A 377 -4.86 14.62 -27.75
N PHE A 378 -4.97 13.92 -26.63
CA PHE A 378 -5.94 12.86 -26.38
C PHE A 378 -6.78 13.22 -25.16
N ASP A 379 -8.09 12.95 -25.22
CA ASP A 379 -9.02 13.11 -24.09
C ASP A 379 -8.97 11.93 -23.09
N PHE A 380 -7.94 11.11 -23.20
CA PHE A 380 -7.63 9.97 -22.37
C PHE A 380 -6.11 9.85 -22.21
N VAL A 381 -5.69 8.96 -21.33
CA VAL A 381 -4.27 8.68 -21.09
C VAL A 381 -3.72 7.76 -22.17
N ILE A 382 -2.64 8.20 -22.80
CA ILE A 382 -1.72 7.34 -23.55
C ILE A 382 -0.37 7.31 -22.84
N GLU A 383 0.44 6.29 -23.08
CA GLU A 383 1.73 6.11 -22.41
C GLU A 383 2.76 5.46 -23.35
N ALA A 384 4.04 5.61 -22.96
CA ALA A 384 5.18 4.89 -23.50
C ALA A 384 5.30 4.93 -25.04
N PRO A 385 5.55 6.11 -25.65
CA PRO A 385 5.68 6.20 -27.09
C PRO A 385 6.97 5.53 -27.59
N ASN A 386 6.87 4.58 -28.52
CA ASN A 386 7.99 3.84 -29.10
C ASN A 386 8.08 4.03 -30.63
N TRP A 387 9.22 4.52 -31.12
CA TRP A 387 9.47 4.79 -32.55
C TRP A 387 9.75 3.53 -33.33
N SER A 388 9.23 3.47 -34.56
CA SER A 388 9.64 2.45 -35.52
C SER A 388 11.08 2.68 -36.00
N ALA A 389 11.78 1.60 -36.30
CA ALA A 389 13.16 1.64 -36.77
C ALA A 389 13.34 2.44 -38.08
N ASP A 390 12.32 2.47 -38.93
CA ASP A 390 12.29 3.26 -40.18
C ASP A 390 11.79 4.70 -39.98
N GLY A 391 11.34 5.04 -38.78
CA GLY A 391 10.83 6.35 -38.41
C GLY A 391 9.49 6.76 -39.02
N THR A 392 8.74 5.80 -39.54
CA THR A 392 7.45 6.06 -40.20
C THR A 392 6.25 6.03 -39.25
N TYR A 393 6.37 5.50 -38.03
CA TYR A 393 5.28 5.46 -37.06
C TYR A 393 5.76 5.43 -35.60
N LEU A 394 4.82 5.71 -34.70
CA LEU A 394 4.94 5.50 -33.26
C LEU A 394 3.95 4.41 -32.81
N THR A 395 4.34 3.60 -31.84
CA THR A 395 3.41 2.82 -31.02
C THR A 395 3.26 3.44 -29.63
N TYR A 396 2.12 3.22 -28.99
CA TYR A 396 1.86 3.63 -27.61
C TYR A 396 0.78 2.74 -26.99
N ASN A 397 0.77 2.61 -25.67
CA ASN A 397 -0.31 1.92 -24.96
C ASN A 397 -1.39 2.92 -24.49
N SER A 398 -2.63 2.43 -24.42
CA SER A 398 -3.77 3.14 -23.82
C SER A 398 -4.87 2.16 -23.45
N ASN A 399 -5.40 2.25 -22.23
CA ASN A 399 -6.54 1.45 -21.76
C ASN A 399 -6.39 -0.06 -22.02
N GLY A 400 -5.21 -0.63 -21.72
CA GLY A 400 -4.94 -2.06 -21.91
C GLY A 400 -4.60 -2.48 -23.36
N ARG A 401 -4.58 -1.54 -24.31
CA ARG A 401 -4.41 -1.82 -25.74
C ARG A 401 -3.19 -1.08 -26.30
N ILE A 402 -2.69 -1.55 -27.44
CA ILE A 402 -1.62 -0.88 -28.19
C ILE A 402 -2.19 -0.24 -29.44
N TYR A 403 -1.72 0.96 -29.75
CA TYR A 403 -2.06 1.70 -30.95
C TYR A 403 -0.81 2.01 -31.75
N LYS A 404 -0.97 2.04 -33.07
CA LYS A 404 0.02 2.47 -34.05
C LYS A 404 -0.44 3.79 -34.67
N MET A 405 0.43 4.79 -34.68
CA MET A 405 0.19 6.10 -35.26
C MET A 405 1.25 6.42 -36.32
N ASP A 406 0.82 6.60 -37.56
CA ASP A 406 1.70 7.03 -38.64
C ASP A 406 2.28 8.42 -38.35
N LEU A 407 3.51 8.64 -38.77
CA LEU A 407 4.18 9.93 -38.75
C LEU A 407 4.22 10.51 -40.17
N ILE A 408 3.62 11.68 -40.34
CA ILE A 408 3.55 12.38 -41.62
C ILE A 408 4.19 13.77 -41.52
N ARG A 409 4.33 14.44 -42.66
CA ARG A 409 4.71 15.85 -42.72
C ARG A 409 3.47 16.69 -43.03
N ASP A 410 3.25 17.75 -42.27
CA ASP A 410 2.18 18.72 -42.57
C ASP A 410 2.54 19.61 -43.77
N SER A 411 1.66 20.54 -44.13
CA SER A 411 1.87 21.47 -45.26
C SER A 411 3.11 22.35 -45.11
N ASP A 412 3.56 22.55 -43.87
CA ASP A 412 4.73 23.36 -43.53
C ASP A 412 6.00 22.50 -43.36
N GLY A 413 5.91 21.20 -43.64
CA GLY A 413 7.02 20.25 -43.52
C GLY A 413 7.34 19.84 -42.08
N ASN A 414 6.52 20.17 -41.09
CA ASN A 414 6.72 19.74 -39.71
C ASN A 414 6.19 18.31 -39.49
N LEU A 415 6.76 17.61 -38.52
CA LEU A 415 6.28 16.29 -38.12
C LEU A 415 4.87 16.40 -37.52
N ALA A 416 3.94 15.56 -37.98
CA ALA A 416 2.55 15.57 -37.54
C ALA A 416 2.00 14.14 -37.40
N ALA A 417 0.94 13.99 -36.58
CA ALA A 417 0.22 12.74 -36.43
C ALA A 417 -0.59 12.39 -37.69
N GLY A 418 -0.39 11.19 -38.21
CA GLY A 418 -1.15 10.61 -39.30
C GLY A 418 -2.30 9.72 -38.83
N LYS A 419 -2.53 8.63 -39.57
CA LYS A 419 -3.55 7.62 -39.26
C LYS A 419 -3.23 6.92 -37.94
N ILE A 420 -4.26 6.64 -37.15
CA ILE A 420 -4.15 5.87 -35.90
C ILE A 420 -4.97 4.60 -36.04
N GLU A 421 -4.36 3.46 -35.74
CA GLU A 421 -5.01 2.16 -35.76
C GLU A 421 -4.67 1.38 -34.49
N GLU A 422 -5.66 0.67 -33.95
CA GLU A 422 -5.42 -0.28 -32.87
C GLU A 422 -4.66 -1.49 -33.43
N VAL A 423 -3.62 -1.94 -32.72
CA VAL A 423 -2.91 -3.16 -33.08
C VAL A 423 -3.76 -4.37 -32.69
N PRO A 424 -4.01 -5.33 -33.60
CA PRO A 424 -4.80 -6.51 -33.27
C PRO A 424 -4.11 -7.37 -32.19
N SER A 425 -4.69 -7.38 -30.98
CA SER A 425 -4.12 -8.07 -29.81
C SER A 425 -4.99 -9.20 -29.26
N HIS A 426 -6.18 -9.42 -29.82
CA HIS A 426 -7.11 -10.49 -29.42
C HIS A 426 -7.44 -10.45 -27.91
N TYR A 427 -7.06 -11.50 -27.18
CA TYR A 427 -7.30 -11.61 -25.73
C TYR A 427 -6.25 -10.87 -24.90
N VAL A 428 -5.14 -10.42 -25.52
CA VAL A 428 -4.07 -9.64 -24.89
C VAL A 428 -4.49 -8.16 -24.87
N ASN A 429 -5.49 -7.84 -24.06
CA ASN A 429 -6.17 -6.53 -24.03
C ASN A 429 -6.12 -5.82 -22.66
N ASN A 430 -5.23 -6.29 -21.78
CA ASN A 430 -4.87 -5.67 -20.52
C ASN A 430 -3.35 -5.41 -20.45
N CYS A 431 -2.82 -4.79 -21.50
CA CYS A 431 -1.41 -4.42 -21.61
C CYS A 431 -1.10 -3.23 -20.69
N ASN A 432 -0.01 -3.31 -19.94
CA ASN A 432 0.53 -2.16 -19.22
C ASN A 432 1.33 -1.26 -20.20
N ASN A 433 2.20 -0.41 -19.67
CA ASN A 433 3.01 0.53 -20.46
C ASN A 433 4.36 -0.01 -20.95
N ASP A 434 4.55 -1.33 -20.89
CA ASP A 434 5.79 -2.03 -21.24
C ASP A 434 5.63 -2.77 -22.57
N HIS A 435 6.29 -2.26 -23.61
CA HIS A 435 6.27 -2.86 -24.94
C HIS A 435 7.50 -2.51 -25.77
N VAL A 436 7.89 -3.40 -26.68
CA VAL A 436 8.99 -3.15 -27.63
C VAL A 436 8.66 -3.72 -29.01
N LEU A 437 8.97 -2.96 -30.06
CA LEU A 437 8.82 -3.41 -31.45
C LEU A 437 9.76 -4.58 -31.76
N ASP A 438 9.26 -5.55 -32.53
CA ASP A 438 10.12 -6.61 -33.07
C ASP A 438 11.00 -6.04 -34.20
N PRO A 439 12.34 -6.19 -34.16
CA PRO A 439 13.23 -5.73 -35.22
C PRO A 439 12.90 -6.26 -36.62
N ASP A 440 12.21 -7.40 -36.72
CA ASP A 440 11.78 -7.96 -38.00
C ASP A 440 10.56 -7.24 -38.62
N GLY A 441 9.92 -6.33 -37.87
CA GLY A 441 8.76 -5.55 -38.30
C GLY A 441 7.44 -6.33 -38.34
N SER A 442 7.40 -7.58 -37.87
CA SER A 442 6.21 -8.44 -37.86
C SER A 442 5.19 -8.05 -36.80
N GLY A 443 5.61 -7.35 -35.75
CA GLY A 443 4.76 -7.01 -34.61
C GLY A 443 5.54 -6.37 -33.47
N LEU A 444 5.11 -6.69 -32.25
CA LEU A 444 5.74 -6.22 -31.03
C LEU A 444 5.51 -7.18 -29.87
N TYR A 445 6.29 -7.01 -28.83
CA TYR A 445 6.13 -7.70 -27.56
C TYR A 445 5.52 -6.75 -26.54
N VAL A 446 4.65 -7.26 -25.68
CA VAL A 446 3.90 -6.49 -24.67
C VAL A 446 3.88 -7.21 -23.34
N SER A 447 3.85 -6.46 -22.24
CA SER A 447 3.52 -7.01 -20.92
C SER A 447 2.03 -6.87 -20.65
N HIS A 448 1.41 -7.97 -20.24
CA HIS A 448 -0.04 -8.09 -20.14
C HIS A 448 -0.44 -8.77 -18.84
N HIS A 449 -1.31 -8.10 -18.09
CA HIS A 449 -1.88 -8.63 -16.85
C HIS A 449 -2.96 -9.67 -17.17
N THR A 450 -2.68 -10.92 -16.82
CA THR A 450 -3.62 -12.01 -17.10
C THR A 450 -4.85 -11.96 -16.20
N LYS A 451 -5.98 -12.47 -16.67
CA LYS A 451 -7.23 -12.43 -15.91
C LYS A 451 -7.26 -13.45 -14.78
N GLU A 452 -6.49 -14.51 -14.92
CA GLU A 452 -6.45 -15.68 -14.06
C GLU A 452 -5.85 -15.35 -12.69
N ASP A 453 -4.76 -14.59 -12.66
CA ASP A 453 -4.02 -14.25 -11.44
C ASP A 453 -3.69 -12.75 -11.30
N GLY A 454 -4.02 -11.92 -12.30
CA GLY A 454 -3.69 -10.49 -12.30
C GLY A 454 -2.21 -10.18 -12.56
N LEU A 455 -1.35 -11.20 -12.70
CA LEU A 455 0.09 -11.02 -12.86
C LEU A 455 0.46 -10.77 -14.32
N SER A 456 1.48 -9.93 -14.51
CA SER A 456 1.99 -9.59 -15.84
C SER A 456 2.78 -10.74 -16.45
N ARG A 457 2.53 -11.03 -17.73
CA ARG A 457 3.31 -11.93 -18.58
C ARG A 457 3.58 -11.28 -19.93
N ILE A 458 4.65 -11.70 -20.60
CA ILE A 458 5.07 -11.16 -21.88
C ILE A 458 4.45 -11.98 -23.02
N TYR A 459 3.87 -11.28 -23.99
CA TYR A 459 3.30 -11.85 -25.21
C TYR A 459 3.85 -11.17 -26.45
N LYS A 460 4.03 -11.91 -27.53
CA LYS A 460 4.18 -11.36 -28.89
C LYS A 460 2.79 -11.14 -29.50
N ILE A 461 2.53 -9.95 -30.02
CA ILE A 461 1.37 -9.61 -30.84
C ILE A 461 1.83 -9.22 -32.24
N PHE A 462 1.03 -9.53 -33.26
CA PHE A 462 1.43 -9.44 -34.65
C PHE A 462 0.60 -8.41 -35.41
N PHE A 463 1.25 -7.60 -36.25
CA PHE A 463 0.56 -6.56 -37.03
C PHE A 463 -0.38 -7.13 -38.09
N ASP A 464 -0.14 -8.36 -38.55
CA ASP A 464 -1.03 -9.05 -39.49
C ASP A 464 -2.28 -9.67 -38.83
N GLY A 465 -2.38 -9.57 -37.49
CA GLY A 465 -3.53 -10.00 -36.72
C GLY A 465 -3.63 -11.51 -36.47
N ARG A 466 -2.56 -12.29 -36.67
CA ARG A 466 -2.53 -13.67 -36.16
C ARG A 466 -2.58 -13.70 -34.61
N MET A 467 -2.84 -14.89 -34.05
CA MET A 467 -3.01 -15.06 -32.60
C MET A 467 -1.74 -14.67 -31.82
N PRO A 468 -1.87 -14.04 -30.64
CA PRO A 468 -0.74 -13.73 -29.78
C PRO A 468 -0.03 -14.99 -29.29
N GLN A 469 1.27 -14.89 -29.03
CA GLN A 469 2.10 -15.97 -28.50
C GLN A 469 2.60 -15.61 -27.10
N LEU A 470 2.37 -16.49 -26.12
CA LEU A 470 2.94 -16.34 -24.78
C LEU A 470 4.45 -16.60 -24.83
N VAL A 471 5.24 -15.71 -24.25
CA VAL A 471 6.70 -15.81 -24.17
C VAL A 471 7.16 -16.22 -22.78
N THR A 472 6.66 -15.58 -21.72
CA THR A 472 7.05 -15.87 -20.33
C THR A 472 5.96 -16.64 -19.57
N PRO A 473 6.13 -17.94 -19.31
CA PRO A 473 5.15 -18.70 -18.53
C PRO A 473 5.14 -18.31 -17.04
N LEU A 474 6.30 -17.89 -16.51
CA LEU A 474 6.48 -17.41 -15.14
C LEU A 474 6.07 -15.95 -15.02
N ALA A 475 5.55 -15.57 -13.85
CA ALA A 475 5.00 -14.25 -13.58
C ALA A 475 5.33 -13.80 -12.14
N PRO A 476 5.36 -12.49 -11.86
CA PRO A 476 5.18 -11.39 -12.82
C PRO A 476 6.45 -11.13 -13.67
N SER A 477 6.25 -10.60 -14.89
CA SER A 477 7.30 -10.24 -15.86
C SER A 477 6.93 -8.95 -16.63
N TYR A 478 7.86 -7.99 -16.68
CA TYR A 478 7.68 -6.62 -17.17
C TYR A 478 8.78 -6.25 -18.18
N LEU A 479 8.40 -6.13 -19.45
CA LEU A 479 9.27 -6.05 -20.63
C LEU A 479 9.84 -4.66 -20.90
N HIS A 480 11.14 -4.56 -21.20
CA HIS A 480 11.71 -3.28 -21.61
C HIS A 480 12.69 -3.36 -22.79
N GLY A 481 13.18 -4.55 -23.15
CA GLY A 481 14.22 -4.68 -24.16
C GLY A 481 14.05 -5.89 -25.07
N ILE A 482 14.51 -5.74 -26.30
CA ILE A 482 14.72 -6.81 -27.29
C ILE A 482 16.12 -6.66 -27.88
N SER A 483 16.84 -7.76 -28.08
CA SER A 483 18.16 -7.72 -28.70
C SER A 483 18.08 -7.24 -30.15
N PRO A 484 19.10 -6.54 -30.69
CA PRO A 484 19.05 -6.04 -32.07
C PRO A 484 18.87 -7.12 -33.13
N ASP A 485 19.26 -8.36 -32.84
CA ASP A 485 19.04 -9.51 -33.72
C ASP A 485 17.67 -10.18 -33.54
N GLY A 486 16.81 -9.65 -32.66
CA GLY A 486 15.45 -10.11 -32.41
C GLY A 486 15.35 -11.42 -31.61
N LYS A 487 16.46 -11.98 -31.12
CA LYS A 487 16.46 -13.34 -30.56
C LYS A 487 16.18 -13.41 -29.06
N HIS A 488 16.41 -12.34 -28.31
CA HIS A 488 16.24 -12.34 -26.85
C HIS A 488 15.48 -11.11 -26.37
N LEU A 489 14.63 -11.31 -25.36
CA LEU A 489 13.99 -10.23 -24.62
C LEU A 489 14.71 -10.00 -23.30
N ALA A 490 14.79 -8.76 -22.84
CA ALA A 490 15.20 -8.39 -21.49
C ALA A 490 14.04 -7.74 -20.74
N TYR A 491 13.84 -8.17 -19.50
CA TYR A 491 12.68 -7.78 -18.71
C TYR A 491 12.99 -7.84 -17.21
N CYS A 492 12.22 -7.08 -16.44
CA CYS A 492 12.19 -7.13 -14.99
C CYS A 492 11.23 -8.24 -14.56
N ALA A 493 11.61 -9.05 -13.58
CA ALA A 493 10.76 -10.12 -13.08
C ALA A 493 10.92 -10.31 -11.57
N GLU A 494 9.79 -10.56 -10.90
CA GLU A 494 9.85 -10.97 -9.50
C GLU A 494 10.00 -12.48 -9.42
N ARG A 495 11.08 -12.94 -8.80
CA ARG A 495 11.28 -14.35 -8.46
C ARG A 495 11.76 -14.42 -7.02
N ASN A 496 11.11 -15.25 -6.21
CA ASN A 496 11.47 -15.45 -4.80
C ASN A 496 11.49 -14.16 -3.95
N GLY A 497 10.62 -13.19 -4.26
CA GLY A 497 10.47 -11.95 -3.51
C GLY A 497 11.44 -10.82 -3.84
N GLU A 498 12.29 -10.98 -4.88
CA GLU A 498 13.18 -9.93 -5.38
C GLU A 498 12.89 -9.65 -6.86
N TYR A 499 13.06 -8.38 -7.27
CA TYR A 499 12.89 -7.94 -8.64
C TYR A 499 14.25 -7.80 -9.32
N ASP A 500 14.51 -8.69 -10.26
CA ASP A 500 15.77 -8.76 -10.99
C ASP A 500 15.55 -8.68 -12.50
N ILE A 501 16.65 -8.42 -13.22
CA ILE A 501 16.66 -8.42 -14.69
C ILE A 501 16.88 -9.85 -15.17
N TYR A 502 16.02 -10.28 -16.08
CA TYR A 502 16.09 -11.56 -16.75
C TYR A 502 16.18 -11.36 -18.26
N THR A 503 16.77 -12.36 -18.93
CA THR A 503 16.70 -12.53 -20.38
C THR A 503 16.04 -13.85 -20.75
N ILE A 504 15.35 -13.91 -21.88
CA ILE A 504 14.69 -15.13 -22.39
C ILE A 504 14.75 -15.13 -23.93
N PRO A 505 14.83 -16.29 -24.60
CA PRO A 505 14.62 -16.34 -26.05
C PRO A 505 13.27 -15.72 -26.42
N ALA A 506 13.22 -14.96 -27.51
CA ALA A 506 12.02 -14.24 -27.94
C ALA A 506 10.85 -15.16 -28.30
N GLU A 507 11.14 -16.41 -28.68
CA GLU A 507 10.16 -17.47 -28.93
C GLU A 507 9.67 -18.18 -27.64
N GLY A 508 10.20 -17.79 -26.47
CA GLY A 508 9.95 -18.41 -25.18
C GLY A 508 10.98 -19.49 -24.82
N GLY A 509 10.88 -20.03 -23.60
CA GLY A 509 11.78 -21.06 -23.09
C GLY A 509 12.27 -20.77 -21.68
N ASN A 510 13.54 -21.07 -21.41
CA ASN A 510 14.14 -20.85 -20.10
C ASN A 510 14.64 -19.40 -19.96
N GLU A 511 14.28 -18.76 -18.86
CA GLU A 511 14.81 -17.45 -18.48
C GLU A 511 16.21 -17.58 -17.84
N THR A 512 17.03 -16.56 -17.98
CA THR A 512 18.35 -16.43 -17.35
C THR A 512 18.38 -15.14 -16.54
N GLN A 513 18.69 -15.26 -15.25
CA GLN A 513 18.83 -14.12 -14.34
C GLN A 513 20.17 -13.40 -14.59
N LEU A 514 20.14 -12.07 -14.74
CA LEU A 514 21.31 -11.23 -15.01
C LEU A 514 21.73 -10.37 -13.81
N THR A 515 20.82 -10.11 -12.86
CA THR A 515 21.11 -9.38 -11.61
C THR A 515 20.74 -10.18 -10.38
N THR A 516 21.40 -9.87 -9.26
CA THR A 516 21.11 -10.45 -7.93
C THR A 516 21.21 -9.41 -6.82
N ALA A 517 21.30 -8.13 -7.19
CA ALA A 517 21.44 -7.04 -6.23
C ALA A 517 20.08 -6.80 -5.56
N ARG A 518 20.05 -6.78 -4.23
CA ARG A 518 18.82 -6.59 -3.45
C ARG A 518 18.06 -5.33 -3.85
N GLY A 519 16.73 -5.43 -3.79
CA GLY A 519 15.82 -4.37 -4.15
C GLY A 519 15.48 -4.40 -5.65
N LEU A 520 14.82 -3.34 -6.10
CA LEU A 520 14.30 -3.25 -7.46
C LEU A 520 15.40 -3.01 -8.49
N ASN A 521 15.51 -3.92 -9.47
CA ASN A 521 16.26 -3.74 -10.72
C ASN A 521 15.25 -3.78 -11.88
N ASP A 522 15.20 -2.73 -12.70
CA ASP A 522 14.09 -2.53 -13.64
C ASP A 522 14.49 -1.76 -14.91
N GLY A 523 13.62 -1.75 -15.92
CA GLY A 523 13.81 -1.03 -17.17
C GLY A 523 14.98 -1.51 -18.04
N PRO A 524 15.27 -2.82 -18.20
CA PRO A 524 16.40 -3.28 -18.99
C PRO A 524 16.20 -3.09 -20.50
N GLU A 525 17.17 -2.46 -21.17
CA GLU A 525 17.13 -2.18 -22.61
C GLU A 525 18.47 -2.51 -23.27
N TYR A 526 18.46 -3.17 -24.43
CA TYR A 526 19.67 -3.42 -25.23
C TYR A 526 20.10 -2.17 -26.00
N ASP A 527 21.41 -1.96 -26.11
CA ASP A 527 21.95 -1.01 -27.10
C ASP A 527 21.81 -1.54 -28.54
N CYS A 528 21.99 -0.65 -29.52
CA CYS A 528 21.82 -1.00 -30.94
C CYS A 528 22.89 -1.98 -31.49
N LYS A 529 23.96 -2.26 -30.72
CA LYS A 529 25.02 -3.21 -31.08
C LYS A 529 24.86 -4.57 -30.41
N GLY A 530 23.98 -4.68 -29.40
CA GLY A 530 23.83 -5.86 -28.56
C GLY A 530 25.03 -6.07 -27.64
N GLU A 531 25.76 -5.01 -27.27
CA GLU A 531 26.95 -5.11 -26.41
C GLU A 531 26.60 -4.91 -24.93
N TYR A 532 25.66 -4.00 -24.65
CA TYR A 532 25.24 -3.63 -23.30
C TYR A 532 23.72 -3.70 -23.11
N ILE A 533 23.33 -3.92 -21.85
CA ILE A 533 21.98 -3.68 -21.33
C ILE A 533 22.04 -2.49 -20.38
N TYR A 534 21.22 -1.48 -20.63
CA TYR A 534 21.00 -0.31 -19.77
C TYR A 534 19.80 -0.58 -18.87
N PHE A 535 19.86 -0.18 -17.60
CA PHE A 535 18.80 -0.48 -16.63
C PHE A 535 18.83 0.47 -15.44
N ASN A 536 17.88 0.31 -14.52
CA ASN A 536 17.77 1.08 -13.28
C ASN A 536 17.93 0.16 -12.08
N SER A 537 18.56 0.64 -11.02
CA SER A 537 18.62 -0.10 -9.76
C SER A 537 18.64 0.79 -8.53
N VAL A 538 17.90 0.37 -7.50
CA VAL A 538 17.89 1.01 -6.17
C VAL A 538 19.04 0.56 -5.27
N ARG A 539 19.95 -0.29 -5.76
CA ARG A 539 21.00 -0.94 -4.96
C ARG A 539 21.93 0.01 -4.20
N THR A 540 21.96 1.29 -4.56
CA THR A 540 22.73 2.35 -3.88
C THR A 540 21.87 3.25 -3.00
N GLY A 541 20.66 2.80 -2.61
CA GLY A 541 19.72 3.52 -1.74
C GLY A 541 18.74 4.44 -2.46
N ARG A 542 18.96 4.74 -3.74
CA ARG A 542 18.08 5.50 -4.64
C ARG A 542 18.05 4.85 -6.02
N MET A 543 16.98 5.07 -6.78
CA MET A 543 16.97 4.62 -8.17
C MET A 543 17.99 5.43 -8.99
N GLN A 544 18.92 4.71 -9.60
CA GLN A 544 19.97 5.26 -10.45
C GLN A 544 20.00 4.48 -11.77
N ALA A 545 20.54 5.10 -12.81
CA ALA A 545 20.83 4.43 -14.07
C ALA A 545 22.12 3.61 -13.97
N TRP A 546 22.12 2.46 -14.62
CA TRP A 546 23.21 1.49 -14.70
C TRP A 546 23.31 0.93 -16.11
N ARG A 547 24.43 0.27 -16.41
CA ARG A 547 24.57 -0.63 -17.55
C ARG A 547 25.35 -1.89 -17.18
N MET A 548 25.27 -2.91 -18.00
CA MET A 548 26.03 -4.15 -17.86
C MET A 548 26.26 -4.78 -19.24
N LYS A 549 27.20 -5.72 -19.37
CA LYS A 549 27.29 -6.59 -20.54
C LYS A 549 26.03 -7.45 -20.66
N VAL A 550 25.69 -7.87 -21.88
CA VAL A 550 24.48 -8.68 -22.15
C VAL A 550 24.43 -10.02 -21.39
N ASP A 551 25.57 -10.51 -20.90
CA ASP A 551 25.67 -11.71 -20.05
C ASP A 551 25.49 -11.43 -18.54
N GLY A 552 25.20 -10.18 -18.17
CA GLY A 552 25.03 -9.73 -16.78
C GLY A 552 26.31 -9.29 -16.08
N SER A 553 27.48 -9.43 -16.71
CA SER A 553 28.77 -9.02 -16.15
C SER A 553 29.04 -7.52 -16.29
N GLU A 554 30.12 -7.04 -15.67
CA GLU A 554 30.59 -5.64 -15.78
C GLU A 554 29.52 -4.57 -15.46
N GLN A 555 28.75 -4.77 -14.38
CA GLN A 555 27.70 -3.82 -13.99
C GLN A 555 28.32 -2.50 -13.51
N GLU A 556 27.95 -1.40 -14.17
CA GLU A 556 28.48 -0.06 -13.96
C GLU A 556 27.35 0.94 -13.70
N GLN A 557 27.49 1.75 -12.65
CA GLN A 557 26.57 2.85 -12.35
C GLN A 557 26.84 4.05 -13.25
N LEU A 558 25.78 4.63 -13.82
CA LEU A 558 25.85 5.76 -14.74
C LEU A 558 25.49 7.10 -14.09
N THR A 559 24.60 7.09 -13.09
CA THR A 559 24.20 8.31 -12.37
C THR A 559 24.44 8.24 -10.89
N PHE A 560 24.70 9.40 -10.29
CA PHE A 560 25.04 9.57 -8.87
C PHE A 560 24.19 10.70 -8.26
N ASP A 561 22.88 10.66 -8.49
CA ASP A 561 21.98 11.72 -8.04
C ASP A 561 21.72 11.70 -6.53
N GLU A 562 21.78 12.87 -5.88
CA GLU A 562 21.52 13.02 -4.44
C GLU A 562 20.05 13.23 -4.09
N HIS A 563 19.28 13.89 -4.98
CA HIS A 563 17.90 14.35 -4.71
C HIS A 563 16.88 13.85 -5.74
N ARG A 564 17.27 12.90 -6.60
CA ARG A 564 16.43 12.39 -7.68
C ARG A 564 16.44 10.86 -7.73
N ASN A 565 15.29 10.30 -8.07
CA ASN A 565 15.14 8.90 -8.47
C ASN A 565 15.08 8.86 -9.99
N THR A 566 16.15 8.35 -10.63
CA THR A 566 16.36 8.38 -12.08
C THR A 566 15.97 7.05 -12.70
N TRP A 567 15.11 7.11 -13.71
CA TRP A 567 14.49 5.96 -14.36
C TRP A 567 14.68 5.99 -15.89
N PHE A 568 14.69 4.79 -16.47
CA PHE A 568 14.77 4.47 -17.91
C PHE A 568 15.89 5.21 -18.67
N PRO A 569 17.16 4.80 -18.52
CA PRO A 569 18.27 5.32 -19.30
C PRO A 569 18.23 4.86 -20.76
N HIS A 570 17.38 5.50 -21.55
CA HIS A 570 17.23 5.21 -22.97
C HIS A 570 18.42 5.76 -23.76
N ILE A 571 19.22 4.86 -24.32
CA ILE A 571 20.39 5.18 -25.15
C ILE A 571 19.95 5.51 -26.57
N SER A 572 20.56 6.54 -27.18
CA SER A 572 20.29 6.94 -28.56
C SER A 572 20.85 5.92 -29.56
N PRO A 573 20.27 5.79 -30.78
CA PRO A 573 20.75 4.85 -31.79
C PRO A 573 22.22 5.02 -32.21
N ASP A 574 22.77 6.24 -32.15
CA ASP A 574 24.19 6.53 -32.39
C ASP A 574 25.11 6.27 -31.17
N LEU A 575 24.53 5.81 -30.07
CA LEU A 575 25.18 5.52 -28.78
C LEU A 575 25.86 6.73 -28.12
N GLN A 576 25.43 7.96 -28.44
CA GLN A 576 26.07 9.17 -27.93
C GLN A 576 25.34 9.80 -26.74
N LYS A 577 24.02 9.61 -26.63
CA LYS A 577 23.15 10.33 -25.67
C LYS A 577 22.26 9.38 -24.90
N ILE A 578 22.04 9.69 -23.64
CA ILE A 578 21.08 8.98 -22.78
C ILE A 578 20.03 9.97 -22.33
N VAL A 579 18.75 9.67 -22.57
CA VAL A 579 17.60 10.41 -22.02
C VAL A 579 16.96 9.59 -20.91
N MET A 580 16.58 10.25 -19.82
CA MET A 580 16.00 9.62 -18.63
C MET A 580 14.85 10.46 -18.08
N VAL A 581 13.97 9.84 -17.32
CA VAL A 581 12.96 10.52 -16.50
C VAL A 581 13.38 10.46 -15.04
N ALA A 582 13.20 11.56 -14.31
CA ALA A 582 13.57 11.63 -12.90
C ALA A 582 12.45 12.24 -12.07
N TYR A 583 12.20 11.64 -10.91
CA TYR A 583 11.35 12.18 -9.86
C TYR A 583 12.21 12.87 -8.82
N HIS A 584 11.67 13.94 -8.22
CA HIS A 584 12.29 14.49 -7.02
C HIS A 584 12.07 13.55 -5.83
N GLU A 585 13.05 13.47 -4.93
CA GLU A 585 12.98 12.56 -3.78
C GLU A 585 11.83 12.81 -2.81
N THR A 586 11.28 14.03 -2.80
CA THR A 586 10.13 14.40 -1.97
C THR A 586 8.82 13.90 -2.57
N ASP A 587 8.82 13.54 -3.85
CA ASP A 587 7.60 13.21 -4.58
C ASP A 587 7.31 11.71 -4.57
N VAL A 588 8.36 10.88 -4.51
CA VAL A 588 8.31 9.41 -4.57
C VAL A 588 9.47 8.77 -3.79
N ARG A 589 9.27 7.55 -3.28
CA ARG A 589 10.33 6.74 -2.67
C ARG A 589 11.35 6.25 -3.71
N PRO A 590 12.57 5.84 -3.30
CA PRO A 590 13.59 5.28 -4.17
C PRO A 590 13.12 4.32 -5.26
N GLY A 591 12.30 3.32 -4.93
CA GLY A 591 11.83 2.30 -5.88
C GLY A 591 10.48 2.60 -6.54
N GLU A 592 9.94 3.82 -6.37
CA GLU A 592 8.63 4.16 -6.93
C GLU A 592 8.74 4.80 -8.30
N HIS A 593 7.92 4.30 -9.22
CA HIS A 593 7.72 4.84 -10.56
C HIS A 593 6.21 4.98 -10.79
N VAL A 594 5.69 6.20 -10.62
CA VAL A 594 4.23 6.46 -10.55
C VAL A 594 3.81 7.59 -11.50
N PRO A 595 2.57 7.62 -12.02
CA PRO A 595 2.08 8.68 -12.88
C PRO A 595 1.65 9.91 -12.06
N ASN A 596 1.21 10.96 -12.76
CA ASN A 596 0.63 12.18 -12.21
C ASN A 596 1.54 12.90 -11.20
N LYS A 597 2.83 12.98 -11.51
CA LYS A 597 3.84 13.73 -10.76
C LYS A 597 4.47 14.80 -11.64
N MET A 598 5.12 15.77 -11.00
CA MET A 598 6.08 16.61 -11.70
C MET A 598 7.36 15.81 -11.90
N VAL A 599 7.75 15.59 -13.15
CA VAL A 599 8.98 14.88 -13.51
C VAL A 599 9.91 15.74 -14.33
N GLU A 600 11.19 15.38 -14.29
CA GLU A 600 12.25 15.99 -15.08
C GLU A 600 12.68 15.01 -16.18
N LEU A 601 12.66 15.44 -17.43
CA LEU A 601 13.41 14.77 -18.48
C LEU A 601 14.83 15.30 -18.46
N ARG A 602 15.80 14.37 -18.44
CA ARG A 602 17.22 14.66 -18.26
C ARG A 602 18.02 14.02 -19.37
N LEU A 603 19.08 14.70 -19.80
CA LEU A 603 19.96 14.28 -20.89
C LEU A 603 21.42 14.26 -20.42
N MET A 604 22.16 13.21 -20.78
CA MET A 604 23.61 13.12 -20.56
C MET A 604 24.34 12.54 -21.78
N SER A 605 25.67 12.72 -21.80
CA SER A 605 26.55 11.99 -22.71
C SER A 605 26.66 10.52 -22.28
N ALA A 606 26.58 9.60 -23.23
CA ALA A 606 26.88 8.18 -22.98
C ALA A 606 28.39 7.92 -22.84
N ASN A 607 29.21 8.78 -23.44
CA ASN A 607 30.66 8.66 -23.39
C ASN A 607 31.23 9.33 -22.15
N LYS A 608 32.22 8.66 -21.54
CA LYS A 608 33.09 9.25 -20.53
C LYS A 608 33.96 10.34 -21.14
N SER A 609 34.25 11.38 -20.37
CA SER A 609 35.23 12.38 -20.75
C SER A 609 36.65 11.80 -20.75
N GLU A 610 37.64 12.57 -21.22
CA GLU A 610 39.04 12.12 -21.32
C GLU A 610 39.65 11.63 -20.00
N ASN A 611 39.14 12.11 -18.85
CA ASN A 611 39.58 11.69 -17.51
C ASN A 611 38.83 10.44 -16.98
N GLY A 612 37.94 9.85 -17.77
CA GLY A 612 37.15 8.67 -17.41
C GLY A 612 35.87 8.93 -16.61
N THR A 613 35.46 10.19 -16.40
CA THR A 613 34.21 10.52 -15.69
C THR A 613 33.02 10.65 -16.63
N LEU A 614 31.85 10.21 -16.19
CA LEU A 614 30.58 10.48 -16.86
C LEU A 614 30.08 11.89 -16.53
N ASP A 615 29.40 12.52 -17.49
CA ASP A 615 28.77 13.82 -17.29
C ASP A 615 27.54 13.71 -16.39
N THR A 616 27.35 14.71 -15.52
CA THR A 616 26.10 14.82 -14.75
C THR A 616 24.91 15.08 -15.68
N PRO A 617 23.78 14.34 -15.56
CA PRO A 617 22.62 14.57 -16.41
C PRO A 617 21.99 15.94 -16.17
N LYS A 618 21.71 16.65 -17.26
CA LYS A 618 21.10 17.98 -17.26
C LYS A 618 19.59 17.88 -17.50
N THR A 619 18.80 18.56 -16.68
CA THR A 619 17.36 18.69 -16.90
C THR A 619 17.09 19.54 -18.15
N ILE A 620 16.41 18.94 -19.12
CA ILE A 620 16.04 19.58 -20.39
C ILE A 620 14.56 19.99 -20.42
N LEU A 621 13.71 19.32 -19.63
CA LEU A 621 12.29 19.64 -19.53
C LEU A 621 11.75 19.26 -18.15
N LYS A 622 10.84 20.08 -17.63
CA LYS A 622 10.00 19.75 -16.46
C LYS A 622 8.55 19.70 -16.91
N LEU A 623 7.82 18.65 -16.54
CA LEU A 623 6.46 18.43 -17.02
C LEU A 623 5.63 17.67 -15.99
N PHE A 624 4.30 17.77 -16.12
CA PHE A 624 3.39 16.90 -15.39
C PHE A 624 3.22 15.60 -16.18
N GLY A 625 3.58 14.48 -15.57
CA GLY A 625 3.80 13.20 -16.24
C GLY A 625 4.01 12.09 -15.23
N GLY A 626 4.95 11.19 -15.52
CA GLY A 626 5.38 10.15 -14.60
C GLY A 626 5.56 8.81 -15.30
N GLN A 627 5.04 7.75 -14.67
CA GLN A 627 4.99 6.42 -15.27
C GLN A 627 4.21 6.49 -16.56
N GLY A 628 4.87 6.21 -17.69
CA GLY A 628 4.34 6.33 -19.05
C GLY A 628 4.81 7.55 -19.86
N THR A 629 5.59 8.49 -19.30
CA THR A 629 6.15 9.61 -20.08
C THR A 629 7.17 9.13 -21.13
N ILE A 630 8.13 8.29 -20.73
CA ILE A 630 9.14 7.63 -21.58
C ILE A 630 9.50 6.26 -20.95
N ASN A 631 8.56 5.33 -20.94
CA ASN A 631 8.73 4.04 -20.24
C ASN A 631 9.52 3.00 -21.06
N VAL A 632 9.60 3.24 -22.37
CA VAL A 632 10.19 2.41 -23.41
C VAL A 632 11.04 3.33 -24.29
N ASN A 633 12.04 2.79 -25.00
CA ASN A 633 12.93 3.62 -25.81
C ASN A 633 12.12 4.48 -26.78
N SER A 634 12.20 5.79 -26.61
CA SER A 634 11.41 6.75 -27.39
C SER A 634 12.23 7.53 -28.40
N TRP A 635 13.50 7.17 -28.62
CA TRP A 635 14.36 7.80 -29.61
C TRP A 635 13.89 7.54 -31.04
N ALA A 636 13.89 8.59 -31.84
CA ALA A 636 13.82 8.48 -33.29
C ALA A 636 15.11 7.87 -33.85
N PRO A 637 15.05 7.20 -35.02
CA PRO A 637 16.23 6.58 -35.64
C PRO A 637 17.33 7.59 -36.02
N ASP A 638 17.03 8.89 -36.05
CA ASP A 638 18.00 9.94 -36.35
C ASP A 638 18.88 10.36 -35.16
N SER A 639 18.62 9.83 -33.95
CA SER A 639 19.32 10.18 -32.70
C SER A 639 19.24 11.66 -32.28
N LYS A 640 18.36 12.44 -32.92
CA LYS A 640 18.16 13.87 -32.67
C LYS A 640 16.83 14.16 -31.99
N HIS A 641 15.85 13.28 -32.20
CA HIS A 641 14.52 13.43 -31.65
C HIS A 641 14.17 12.29 -30.69
N PHE A 642 13.39 12.59 -29.67
CA PHE A 642 12.71 11.56 -28.88
C PHE A 642 11.26 11.96 -28.59
N ALA A 643 10.37 10.98 -28.54
CA ALA A 643 8.97 11.17 -28.19
C ALA A 643 8.76 11.10 -26.67
N PHE A 644 7.78 11.83 -26.15
CA PHE A 644 7.39 11.77 -24.75
C PHE A 644 5.91 12.14 -24.58
N VAL A 645 5.34 11.72 -23.44
CA VAL A 645 3.95 12.04 -23.09
C VAL A 645 3.87 12.97 -21.88
N VAL A 646 3.06 14.02 -22.03
CA VAL A 646 2.65 14.91 -20.95
C VAL A 646 1.22 14.56 -20.53
N TYR A 647 0.94 14.57 -19.24
CA TYR A 647 -0.40 14.39 -18.71
C TYR A 647 -1.06 15.74 -18.40
N GLU A 648 -2.38 15.73 -18.41
CA GLU A 648 -3.20 16.81 -17.88
C GLU A 648 -4.26 16.22 -16.98
N LYS A 649 -4.27 16.63 -15.72
CA LYS A 649 -5.16 16.07 -14.71
C LYS A 649 -6.63 16.43 -15.02
N GLY A 650 -7.51 15.43 -14.97
CA GLY A 650 -8.96 15.63 -15.02
C GLY A 650 -9.42 16.50 -13.85
N ARG A 651 -10.42 17.36 -14.08
CA ARG A 651 -11.01 18.21 -13.04
C ARG A 651 -12.00 17.44 -12.16
#